data_AF-A0A1F9MLB9-F1
#
_entry.id   AF-A0A1F9MLB9-F1
#
_cell.length_a   1.000
_cell.length_b   1.000
_cell.length_c   1.000
_cell.angle_alpha   90.00
_cell.angle_beta   90.00
_cell.angle_gamma   90.00
#
_symmetry.space_group_name_H-M   'P 1'
#
loop_
_entity.id
_entity.type
_entity.pdbx_description
1 polymer ?
#
loop_
_entity_poly.entity_id
_entity_poly.type
_entity_poly.pdbx_seq_one_letter_code
_entity_poly.pdbx_strand_id
1 'polypeptide(L)'
;MKKDKKNKPVHLSERQETPVPSELTFPIVGIGASAGGLAAFEAFFSGMPDDKDPDMAFVLVQHLDPNYKSILGELIARYTRMQVFEVEDGMRVRPNCAYIIPPNRDMAFLNGTLQLLEPSAPRGQRLPIDFFFRSLALDQHERAICIVLSGTGSDGTLGVRAIKGEGGMVMAQNPASTEYDGMPRSAIGTGLVDYELPPAEMASQLIAYVRHAFGKPPRTASAPTPRIENALQKIFILLRNQSGHDFSQYKPSTIQRRIERRMAVHQIETIDLYTKYLQQTPTEVQALFRDLLIGVTNFFRDPEAFKVLETQVIHKLVTDKPANAPIRIWSAGCSTGEEAYSLAILLAESLQEIKQNNTVQIFATDIDSAAIATARAGLYPASIASDLSPERLNRFFEATGDGNTYRIHKSIRDMLIFSEQNVIKDPPFSKLDLISCRNLMIYMDSALQKKLLPLFHYALNPGGFLFLGTSETVGEFGDLFATVHRNFKLYKRKDDSPNSERQSPGRFLLPQVAGHKSLPQTAKNRNLAKKISLRELTEATLLQQVAPTGALVNVQGDILYLHGRTGMYLEPTPGESGVNNILKMAREGLKLALGTALHKAAFNKETVRCPGLRVKTNGHFSVVNLTVCPLSTISETADHIDAEIASTTPPAESLYLIILQNSPDLPSQAAPQNAGPAGARADGTAPGFTATDLDPFAADARIESLRQELRNTEEYSQSIQEELTTSNEELKSTNEEMQSVNEELQSTNEELETSKEELQSV
;
A
#
# COMPACT_ATOMS: atom_id res chain seq x y z
N MET A 1 34.36 30.64 65.30
CA MET A 1 33.73 31.63 64.40
C MET A 1 34.61 31.83 63.18
N LYS A 2 34.04 31.58 61.99
CA LYS A 2 34.26 32.23 60.69
C LYS A 2 35.70 32.49 60.16
N LYS A 3 35.91 31.93 58.97
CA LYS A 3 36.26 32.57 57.68
C LYS A 3 37.66 32.37 57.08
N ASP A 4 37.57 32.05 55.77
CA ASP A 4 38.41 32.46 54.64
C ASP A 4 39.82 31.86 54.48
N LYS A 5 39.94 30.95 53.51
CA LYS A 5 41.13 30.85 52.64
C LYS A 5 40.72 30.86 51.17
N LYS A 6 41.11 31.94 50.49
CA LYS A 6 41.07 32.14 49.03
C LYS A 6 42.26 31.45 48.34
N ASN A 7 41.94 30.81 47.22
CA ASN A 7 42.69 30.56 45.97
C ASN A 7 44.21 30.76 45.88
N LYS A 8 44.87 29.72 45.35
CA LYS A 8 45.87 29.78 44.27
C LYS A 8 45.67 28.60 43.29
N PRO A 9 46.06 28.75 42.00
CA PRO A 9 45.44 28.07 40.86
C PRO A 9 46.07 26.70 40.58
N VAL A 10 45.25 25.72 40.20
CA VAL A 10 45.71 24.42 39.68
C VAL A 10 45.62 24.46 38.16
N HIS A 11 46.74 24.08 37.54
CA HIS A 11 46.96 23.93 36.11
C HIS A 11 45.82 23.17 35.42
N LEU A 12 45.29 23.73 34.33
CA LEU A 12 44.46 23.03 33.37
C LEU A 12 45.30 21.91 32.72
N SER A 13 45.09 20.67 33.15
CA SER A 13 45.52 19.49 32.39
C SER A 13 44.54 19.27 31.25
N GLU A 14 45.10 19.16 30.05
CA GLU A 14 44.43 18.90 28.77
C GLU A 14 43.33 17.86 28.90
N ARG A 15 42.14 18.21 28.38
CA ARG A 15 41.07 17.23 28.15
C ARG A 15 41.62 16.20 27.17
N GLN A 16 41.85 14.98 27.65
CA GLN A 16 41.95 13.83 26.77
C GLN A 16 40.64 13.75 25.98
N GLU A 17 40.72 14.07 24.68
CA GLU A 17 39.68 13.74 23.72
C GLU A 17 39.45 12.24 23.81
N THR A 18 38.25 11.84 24.23
CA THR A 18 37.77 10.47 24.11
C THR A 18 37.90 10.05 22.63
N PRO A 19 38.59 8.96 22.30
CA PRO A 19 38.71 8.53 20.93
C PRO A 19 37.31 8.19 20.39
N VAL A 20 36.93 8.83 19.30
CA VAL A 20 35.75 8.46 18.50
C VAL A 20 35.86 6.96 18.17
N PRO A 21 34.81 6.14 18.34
CA PRO A 21 34.87 4.73 17.98
C PRO A 21 35.28 4.61 16.51
N SER A 22 36.39 3.93 16.24
CA SER A 22 36.81 3.64 14.87
C SER A 22 35.74 2.75 14.23
N GLU A 23 34.99 3.29 13.25
CA GLU A 23 34.06 2.50 12.45
C GLU A 23 34.76 1.26 11.89
N LEU A 24 34.18 0.08 12.08
CA LEU A 24 34.71 -1.14 11.49
C LEU A 24 34.62 -1.04 9.96
N THR A 25 35.73 -1.34 9.28
CA THR A 25 35.86 -1.14 7.83
C THR A 25 35.55 -2.39 7.01
N PHE A 26 35.22 -3.51 7.65
CA PHE A 26 35.00 -4.82 7.02
C PHE A 26 33.63 -5.42 7.36
N PRO A 27 33.04 -6.29 6.51
CA PRO A 27 31.76 -6.94 6.78
C PRO A 27 31.80 -7.99 7.90
N ILE A 28 30.68 -8.17 8.59
CA ILE A 28 30.51 -9.19 9.62
C ILE A 28 29.40 -10.14 9.20
N VAL A 29 29.73 -11.44 9.24
CA VAL A 29 28.88 -12.55 8.80
C VAL A 29 28.40 -13.30 10.04
N GLY A 30 27.13 -13.09 10.40
CA GLY A 30 26.45 -13.91 11.40
C GLY A 30 25.95 -15.22 10.79
N ILE A 31 26.40 -16.35 11.32
CA ILE A 31 25.95 -17.67 10.87
C ILE A 31 25.15 -18.33 11.99
N GLY A 32 23.86 -18.55 11.73
CA GLY A 32 22.92 -19.16 12.66
C GLY A 32 22.63 -20.61 12.29
N ALA A 33 22.76 -21.52 13.25
CA ALA A 33 22.42 -22.93 13.06
C ALA A 33 21.85 -23.56 14.34
N SER A 34 21.13 -24.66 14.21
CA SER A 34 20.58 -25.41 15.35
C SER A 34 20.85 -26.91 15.16
N ALA A 35 19.82 -27.75 15.17
CA ALA A 35 19.91 -29.18 14.87
C ALA A 35 20.51 -29.42 13.47
N GLY A 36 21.52 -30.29 13.39
CA GLY A 36 22.30 -30.53 12.17
C GLY A 36 23.26 -29.39 11.78
N GLY A 37 23.42 -28.38 12.64
CA GLY A 37 24.25 -27.21 12.36
C GLY A 37 25.74 -27.51 12.22
N LEU A 38 26.26 -28.53 12.92
CA LEU A 38 27.69 -28.88 12.88
C LEU A 38 28.14 -29.27 11.46
N ALA A 39 27.43 -30.21 10.82
CA ALA A 39 27.75 -30.64 9.46
C ALA A 39 27.66 -29.48 8.46
N ALA A 40 26.71 -28.56 8.66
CA ALA A 40 26.58 -27.37 7.84
C ALA A 40 27.74 -26.39 8.02
N PHE A 41 28.22 -26.17 9.26
CA PHE A 41 29.42 -25.37 9.51
C PHE A 41 30.67 -26.02 8.90
N GLU A 42 30.86 -27.32 9.08
CA GLU A 42 31.99 -28.06 8.49
C GLU A 42 32.02 -27.92 6.97
N ALA A 43 30.88 -28.11 6.31
CA ALA A 43 30.75 -27.93 4.87
C ALA A 43 31.02 -26.49 4.42
N PHE A 44 30.53 -25.50 5.18
CA PHE A 44 30.78 -24.08 4.88
C PHE A 44 32.27 -23.70 4.96
N PHE A 45 32.94 -24.02 6.07
CA PHE A 45 34.35 -23.67 6.26
C PHE A 45 35.28 -24.49 5.36
N SER A 46 34.93 -25.76 5.07
CA SER A 46 35.68 -26.56 4.10
C SER A 46 35.59 -26.01 2.68
N GLY A 47 34.53 -25.27 2.35
CA GLY A 47 34.37 -24.58 1.07
C GLY A 47 35.11 -23.24 0.98
N MET A 48 35.76 -22.77 2.06
CA MET A 48 36.51 -21.51 2.04
C MET A 48 37.80 -21.67 1.21
N PRO A 49 38.09 -20.73 0.29
CA PRO A 49 39.32 -20.78 -0.51
C PRO A 49 40.58 -20.75 0.36
N ASP A 50 41.53 -21.63 0.03
CA ASP A 50 42.79 -21.79 0.75
C ASP A 50 43.85 -20.71 0.43
N ASP A 51 43.64 -19.91 -0.62
CA ASP A 51 44.65 -19.01 -1.18
C ASP A 51 44.51 -17.54 -0.74
N LYS A 52 43.39 -17.16 -0.11
CA LYS A 52 43.08 -15.76 0.22
C LYS A 52 42.33 -15.60 1.53
N ASP A 53 42.69 -14.54 2.24
CA ASP A 53 41.91 -14.08 3.38
C ASP A 53 40.57 -13.49 2.90
N PRO A 54 39.46 -13.78 3.61
CA PRO A 54 38.13 -13.34 3.21
C PRO A 54 37.87 -11.84 3.45
N ASP A 55 38.71 -11.15 4.22
CA ASP A 55 38.52 -9.77 4.69
C ASP A 55 37.15 -9.55 5.37
N MET A 56 36.71 -10.57 6.10
CA MET A 56 35.43 -10.63 6.82
C MET A 56 35.63 -11.26 8.20
N ALA A 57 34.72 -10.99 9.13
CA ALA A 57 34.63 -11.74 10.39
C ALA A 57 33.40 -12.64 10.41
N PHE A 58 33.54 -13.82 11.01
CA PHE A 58 32.47 -14.81 11.12
C PHE A 58 32.04 -14.97 12.57
N VAL A 59 30.74 -14.87 12.85
CA VAL A 59 30.19 -15.05 14.19
C VAL A 59 29.17 -16.18 14.14
N LEU A 60 29.52 -17.31 14.76
CA LEU A 60 28.70 -18.51 14.79
C LEU A 60 27.81 -18.49 16.03
N VAL A 61 26.51 -18.52 15.77
CA VAL A 61 25.48 -18.61 16.80
C VAL A 61 24.78 -19.95 16.68
N GLN A 62 24.93 -20.80 17.69
CA GLN A 62 24.28 -22.10 17.75
C GLN A 62 23.52 -22.26 19.06
N HIS A 63 22.37 -22.93 19.01
CA HIS A 63 21.74 -23.47 20.21
C HIS A 63 22.62 -24.57 20.82
N LEU A 64 23.45 -24.21 21.79
CA LEU A 64 24.30 -25.15 22.54
C LEU A 64 23.59 -25.63 23.80
N ASP A 65 23.67 -26.93 24.11
CA ASP A 65 23.24 -27.45 25.43
C ASP A 65 24.22 -26.94 26.50
N PRO A 66 23.75 -26.23 27.54
CA PRO A 66 24.58 -25.74 28.64
C PRO A 66 25.34 -26.81 29.42
N ASN A 67 24.90 -28.07 29.35
CA ASN A 67 25.52 -29.18 30.08
C ASN A 67 26.68 -29.83 29.32
N TYR A 68 26.91 -29.43 28.07
CA TYR A 68 28.02 -29.91 27.25
C TYR A 68 29.05 -28.81 27.06
N LYS A 69 30.32 -29.13 27.33
CA LYS A 69 31.44 -28.27 26.95
C LYS A 69 31.46 -28.21 25.42
N SER A 70 31.32 -27.00 24.86
CA SER A 70 31.27 -26.84 23.40
C SER A 70 32.61 -27.25 22.79
N ILE A 71 32.61 -28.32 22.00
CA ILE A 71 33.77 -28.76 21.20
C ILE A 71 33.75 -28.04 19.83
N LEU A 72 32.77 -27.16 19.59
CA LEU A 72 32.59 -26.49 18.30
C LEU A 72 33.83 -25.68 17.92
N GLY A 73 34.47 -24.99 18.86
CA GLY A 73 35.71 -24.24 18.59
C GLY A 73 36.84 -25.13 18.08
N GLU A 74 37.07 -26.27 18.72
CA GLU A 74 38.10 -27.22 18.32
C GLU A 74 37.78 -27.90 16.98
N LEU A 75 36.50 -28.12 16.68
CA LEU A 75 36.07 -28.72 15.42
C LEU A 75 36.22 -27.75 14.25
N ILE A 76 35.71 -26.52 14.39
CA ILE A 76 35.82 -25.50 13.33
C ILE A 76 37.28 -25.16 13.04
N ALA A 77 38.14 -25.10 14.07
CA ALA A 77 39.57 -24.86 13.91
C ALA A 77 40.30 -25.91 13.04
N ARG A 78 39.70 -27.09 12.79
CA ARG A 78 40.26 -28.11 11.87
C ARG A 78 39.94 -27.83 10.41
N TYR A 79 38.88 -27.07 10.14
CA TYR A 79 38.36 -26.82 8.79
C TYR A 79 38.61 -25.37 8.32
N THR A 80 39.28 -24.55 9.14
CA THR A 80 39.64 -23.18 8.76
C THR A 80 41.05 -22.83 9.22
N ARG A 81 41.71 -21.97 8.45
CA ARG A 81 42.99 -21.35 8.83
C ARG A 81 42.82 -20.10 9.70
N MET A 82 41.60 -19.58 9.77
CA MET A 82 41.28 -18.41 10.58
C MET A 82 41.44 -18.71 12.07
N GLN A 83 41.77 -17.68 12.84
CA GLN A 83 41.76 -17.81 14.30
C GLN A 83 40.32 -17.97 14.79
N VAL A 84 40.08 -19.02 15.58
CA VAL A 84 38.77 -19.32 16.18
C VAL A 84 38.80 -18.92 17.65
N PHE A 85 37.84 -18.10 18.07
CA PHE A 85 37.70 -17.61 19.44
C PHE A 85 36.36 -18.05 20.02
N GLU A 86 36.37 -18.56 21.26
CA GLU A 86 35.18 -18.52 22.09
C GLU A 86 35.01 -17.08 22.58
N VAL A 87 33.79 -16.53 22.46
CA VAL A 87 33.53 -15.12 22.74
C VAL A 87 33.62 -14.86 24.24
N GLU A 88 34.35 -13.80 24.61
CA GLU A 88 34.34 -13.19 25.94
C GLU A 88 33.53 -11.90 25.91
N ASP A 89 33.03 -11.47 27.07
CA ASP A 89 32.23 -10.26 27.17
C ASP A 89 33.04 -9.00 26.79
N GLY A 90 32.47 -8.16 25.92
CA GLY A 90 33.13 -6.98 25.37
C GLY A 90 34.22 -7.27 24.32
N MET A 91 34.32 -8.51 23.82
CA MET A 91 35.36 -8.89 22.86
C MET A 91 35.21 -8.10 21.55
N ARG A 92 36.30 -7.44 21.13
CA ARG A 92 36.34 -6.69 19.87
C ARG A 92 36.53 -7.62 18.68
N VAL A 93 35.70 -7.43 17.65
CA VAL A 93 35.76 -8.23 16.42
C VAL A 93 36.89 -7.73 15.51
N ARG A 94 37.61 -8.69 14.93
CA ARG A 94 38.74 -8.51 14.01
C ARG A 94 38.45 -9.25 12.70
N PRO A 95 38.95 -8.76 11.56
CA PRO A 95 38.79 -9.46 10.30
C PRO A 95 39.54 -10.80 10.31
N ASN A 96 39.14 -11.72 9.44
CA ASN A 96 39.76 -13.03 9.23
C ASN A 96 39.78 -13.90 10.49
N CYS A 97 38.75 -13.73 11.32
CA CYS A 97 38.56 -14.47 12.57
C CYS A 97 37.15 -15.07 12.60
N ALA A 98 37.02 -16.22 13.26
CA ALA A 98 35.75 -16.85 13.59
C ALA A 98 35.49 -16.77 15.10
N TYR A 99 34.27 -16.40 15.47
CA TYR A 99 33.85 -16.19 16.86
C TYR A 99 32.68 -17.11 17.17
N ILE A 100 32.72 -17.79 18.31
CA ILE A 100 31.71 -18.77 18.71
C ILE A 100 31.07 -18.34 20.02
N ILE A 101 29.74 -18.28 20.02
CA ILE A 101 28.98 -17.98 21.23
C ILE A 101 29.25 -19.05 22.31
N PRO A 102 29.56 -18.67 23.56
CA PRO A 102 29.68 -19.62 24.65
C PRO A 102 28.31 -20.21 25.03
N PRO A 103 28.28 -21.42 25.63
CA PRO A 103 27.03 -22.04 26.04
C PRO A 103 26.28 -21.20 27.08
N ASN A 104 24.95 -21.27 27.03
CA ASN A 104 24.05 -20.61 27.99
C ASN A 104 24.18 -19.08 28.10
N ARG A 105 24.56 -18.41 27.00
CA ARG A 105 24.58 -16.95 26.89
C ARG A 105 23.74 -16.50 25.70
N ASP A 106 23.17 -15.32 25.82
CA ASP A 106 22.70 -14.56 24.65
C ASP A 106 23.83 -13.61 24.23
N MET A 107 23.91 -13.27 22.94
CA MET A 107 25.00 -12.45 22.40
C MET A 107 24.43 -11.33 21.53
N ALA A 108 24.86 -10.09 21.82
CA ALA A 108 24.54 -8.92 21.03
C ALA A 108 25.81 -8.34 20.39
N PHE A 109 25.64 -7.63 19.29
CA PHE A 109 26.68 -6.83 18.65
C PHE A 109 26.43 -5.36 18.91
N LEU A 110 27.43 -4.65 19.44
CA LEU A 110 27.33 -3.22 19.74
C LEU A 110 28.69 -2.53 19.63
N ASN A 111 28.75 -1.44 18.87
CA ASN A 111 29.93 -0.60 18.64
C ASN A 111 31.17 -1.42 18.23
N GLY A 112 30.99 -2.43 17.37
CA GLY A 112 32.07 -3.30 16.93
C GLY A 112 32.55 -4.36 17.93
N THR A 113 31.80 -4.57 19.02
CA THR A 113 32.13 -5.53 20.08
C THR A 113 31.00 -6.54 20.30
N LEU A 114 31.36 -7.74 20.72
CA LEU A 114 30.43 -8.80 21.12
C LEU A 114 30.14 -8.69 22.62
N GLN A 115 28.87 -8.56 22.97
CA GLN A 115 28.39 -8.38 24.34
C GLN A 115 27.63 -9.63 24.77
N LEU A 116 28.02 -10.23 25.89
CA LEU A 116 27.40 -11.44 26.41
C LEU A 116 26.39 -11.09 27.49
N LEU A 117 25.18 -11.62 27.34
CA LEU A 117 24.08 -11.38 28.25
C LEU A 117 23.66 -12.67 28.93
N GLU A 118 23.16 -12.53 30.15
CA GLU A 118 22.40 -13.60 30.78
C GLU A 118 21.10 -13.83 30.02
N PRO A 119 20.74 -15.09 29.71
CA PRO A 119 19.56 -15.35 28.94
C PRO A 119 18.29 -14.89 29.66
N SER A 120 17.48 -14.10 28.95
CA SER A 120 16.26 -13.49 29.52
C SER A 120 15.06 -14.44 29.58
N ALA A 121 15.07 -15.53 28.81
CA ALA A 121 13.97 -16.49 28.71
C ALA A 121 14.36 -17.93 29.11
N PRO A 122 13.39 -18.78 29.50
CA PRO A 122 13.60 -20.21 29.69
C PRO A 122 14.03 -20.93 28.40
N ARG A 123 14.67 -22.10 28.53
CA ARG A 123 15.06 -22.92 27.36
C ARG A 123 13.83 -23.29 26.52
N GLY A 124 13.97 -23.28 25.19
CA GLY A 124 12.91 -23.58 24.23
C GLY A 124 12.10 -22.35 23.76
N GLN A 125 12.19 -21.21 24.46
CA GLN A 125 11.61 -19.93 24.04
C GLN A 125 12.66 -18.89 23.64
N ARG A 126 13.95 -19.27 23.73
CA ARG A 126 15.07 -18.40 23.34
C ARG A 126 15.22 -18.40 21.82
N LEU A 127 15.50 -17.23 21.26
CA LEU A 127 15.81 -17.01 19.85
C LEU A 127 17.18 -16.30 19.72
N PRO A 128 18.28 -16.95 20.13
CA PRO A 128 19.61 -16.33 20.16
C PRO A 128 20.09 -15.89 18.78
N ILE A 129 19.69 -16.58 17.71
CA ILE A 129 20.08 -16.22 16.34
C ILE A 129 19.38 -14.94 15.92
N ASP A 130 18.05 -14.85 16.10
CA ASP A 130 17.28 -13.64 15.84
C ASP A 130 17.79 -12.46 16.68
N PHE A 131 18.08 -12.69 17.96
CA PHE A 131 18.60 -11.66 18.86
C PHE A 131 19.94 -11.09 18.35
N PHE A 132 20.88 -11.97 18.02
CA PHE A 132 22.17 -11.56 17.48
C PHE A 132 22.01 -10.83 16.13
N PHE A 133 21.28 -11.39 15.18
CA PHE A 133 21.08 -10.79 13.85
C PHE A 133 20.42 -9.42 13.91
N ARG A 134 19.45 -9.20 14.81
CA ARG A 134 18.83 -7.88 15.02
C ARG A 134 19.85 -6.86 15.50
N SER A 135 20.68 -7.20 16.49
CA SER A 135 21.73 -6.30 16.97
C SER A 135 22.81 -6.03 15.92
N LEU A 136 23.19 -7.06 15.15
CA LEU A 136 24.15 -6.95 14.06
C LEU A 136 23.64 -6.02 12.95
N ALA A 137 22.37 -6.15 12.56
CA ALA A 137 21.74 -5.29 11.57
C ALA A 137 21.78 -3.82 11.98
N LEU A 138 21.40 -3.52 13.23
CA LEU A 138 21.35 -2.16 13.77
C LEU A 138 22.72 -1.49 13.82
N ASP A 139 23.78 -2.24 14.08
CA ASP A 139 25.13 -1.71 14.25
C ASP A 139 25.91 -1.62 12.92
N GLN A 140 25.81 -2.65 12.08
CA GLN A 140 26.63 -2.77 10.87
C GLN A 140 25.90 -2.37 9.57
N HIS A 141 24.59 -2.14 9.64
CA HIS A 141 23.75 -1.79 8.51
C HIS A 141 23.97 -2.68 7.27
N GLU A 142 24.38 -2.10 6.14
CA GLU A 142 24.64 -2.80 4.87
C GLU A 142 25.79 -3.80 4.92
N ARG A 143 26.70 -3.65 5.90
CA ARG A 143 27.82 -4.57 6.13
C ARG A 143 27.44 -5.78 6.97
N ALA A 144 26.22 -5.79 7.49
CA ALA A 144 25.66 -6.93 8.19
C ALA A 144 25.26 -8.01 7.18
N ILE A 145 25.80 -9.22 7.35
CA ILE A 145 25.48 -10.37 6.52
C ILE A 145 24.97 -11.47 7.44
N CYS A 146 23.89 -12.15 7.06
CA CYS A 146 23.43 -13.33 7.78
C CYS A 146 23.33 -14.57 6.89
N ILE A 147 23.64 -15.71 7.49
CA ILE A 147 23.53 -17.04 6.88
C ILE A 147 22.70 -17.91 7.84
N VAL A 148 21.57 -18.44 7.36
CA VAL A 148 20.73 -19.38 8.08
C VAL A 148 20.99 -20.79 7.59
N LEU A 149 21.54 -21.64 8.46
CA LEU A 149 21.86 -23.04 8.18
C LEU A 149 20.85 -24.00 8.80
N SER A 150 21.06 -25.30 8.61
CA SER A 150 20.25 -26.39 9.14
C SER A 150 19.86 -26.18 10.61
N GLY A 151 18.58 -26.40 10.89
CA GLY A 151 18.02 -26.22 12.22
C GLY A 151 16.51 -26.41 12.27
N THR A 152 16.00 -26.64 13.48
CA THR A 152 14.56 -26.76 13.75
C THR A 152 13.96 -25.41 14.20
N GLY A 153 12.66 -25.23 13.98
CA GLY A 153 11.95 -24.02 14.37
C GLY A 153 12.14 -22.87 13.38
N SER A 154 12.04 -21.63 13.87
CA SER A 154 12.05 -20.42 13.03
C SER A 154 13.07 -19.37 13.48
N ASP A 155 14.01 -19.73 14.36
CA ASP A 155 15.06 -18.82 14.84
C ASP A 155 15.97 -18.40 13.67
N GLY A 156 16.15 -17.10 13.47
CA GLY A 156 16.80 -16.49 12.31
C GLY A 156 15.81 -15.81 11.34
N THR A 157 14.51 -16.11 11.40
CA THR A 157 13.50 -15.50 10.50
C THR A 157 13.35 -14.00 10.73
N LEU A 158 13.30 -13.56 11.99
CA LEU A 158 13.16 -12.15 12.34
C LEU A 158 14.48 -11.40 12.13
N GLY A 159 15.61 -12.08 12.32
CA GLY A 159 16.95 -11.60 12.03
C GLY A 159 17.17 -11.37 10.54
N VAL A 160 16.73 -12.28 9.68
CA VAL A 160 16.73 -12.12 8.21
C VAL A 160 15.99 -10.84 7.80
N ARG A 161 14.79 -10.62 8.36
CA ARG A 161 14.04 -9.38 8.11
C ARG A 161 14.83 -8.16 8.57
N ALA A 162 15.40 -8.17 9.77
CA ALA A 162 16.17 -7.05 10.32
C ALA A 162 17.41 -6.70 9.47
N ILE A 163 18.24 -7.70 9.14
CA ILE A 163 19.43 -7.55 8.30
C ILE A 163 19.04 -6.97 6.94
N LYS A 164 17.97 -7.50 6.33
CA LYS A 164 17.51 -7.01 5.03
C LYS A 164 16.96 -5.59 5.10
N GLY A 165 16.26 -5.24 6.17
CA GLY A 165 15.75 -3.89 6.42
C GLY A 165 16.87 -2.84 6.43
N GLU A 166 18.01 -3.20 6.98
CA GLU A 166 19.19 -2.32 7.03
C GLU A 166 20.06 -2.38 5.76
N GLY A 167 19.66 -3.17 4.77
CA GLY A 167 20.35 -3.29 3.47
C GLY A 167 21.45 -4.33 3.42
N GLY A 168 21.53 -5.20 4.43
CA GLY A 168 22.45 -6.32 4.46
C GLY A 168 22.12 -7.42 3.44
N MET A 169 22.97 -8.44 3.40
CA MET A 169 22.81 -9.62 2.54
C MET A 169 22.36 -10.84 3.35
N VAL A 170 21.48 -11.64 2.76
CA VAL A 170 20.95 -12.85 3.39
C VAL A 170 21.23 -14.09 2.54
N MET A 171 21.80 -15.12 3.15
CA MET A 171 21.88 -16.47 2.57
C MET A 171 21.10 -17.46 3.43
N ALA A 172 20.52 -18.47 2.79
CA ALA A 172 19.92 -19.60 3.48
C ALA A 172 20.42 -20.91 2.86
N GLN A 173 20.56 -21.94 3.69
CA GLN A 173 20.90 -23.27 3.22
C GLN A 173 19.76 -23.83 2.38
N ASN A 174 20.10 -24.36 1.21
CA ASN A 174 19.15 -25.06 0.37
C ASN A 174 18.49 -26.20 1.16
N PRO A 175 17.14 -26.26 1.29
CA PRO A 175 16.43 -27.29 2.06
C PRO A 175 16.73 -28.74 1.61
N ALA A 176 17.14 -28.95 0.36
CA ALA A 176 17.54 -30.28 -0.12
C ALA A 176 18.87 -30.77 0.49
N SER A 177 19.68 -29.84 1.04
CA SER A 177 20.98 -30.12 1.65
C SER A 177 20.97 -30.07 3.19
N THR A 178 19.81 -29.81 3.80
CA THR A 178 19.68 -29.68 5.26
C THR A 178 19.35 -31.01 5.91
N GLU A 179 19.89 -31.25 7.10
CA GLU A 179 19.43 -32.34 7.96
C GLU A 179 18.06 -31.99 8.59
N TYR A 180 17.91 -30.73 8.98
CA TYR A 180 16.66 -30.16 9.48
C TYR A 180 16.35 -28.86 8.73
N ASP A 181 15.23 -28.84 8.02
CA ASP A 181 14.90 -27.77 7.08
C ASP A 181 14.01 -26.65 7.66
N GLY A 182 13.60 -26.76 8.93
CA GLY A 182 12.67 -25.81 9.57
C GLY A 182 13.15 -24.36 9.52
N MET A 183 14.36 -24.10 10.04
CA MET A 183 14.94 -22.75 10.05
C MET A 183 15.19 -22.21 8.63
N PRO A 184 15.87 -22.96 7.72
CA PRO A 184 16.07 -22.49 6.34
C PRO A 184 14.77 -22.26 5.57
N ARG A 185 13.77 -23.14 5.68
CA ARG A 185 12.45 -22.91 5.06
C ARG A 185 11.77 -21.67 5.60
N SER A 186 11.83 -21.43 6.91
CA SER A 186 11.22 -20.24 7.51
C SER A 186 11.92 -18.96 7.02
N ALA A 187 13.25 -18.99 6.89
CA ALA A 187 14.01 -17.88 6.32
C ALA A 187 13.67 -17.65 4.83
N ILE A 188 13.65 -18.70 4.01
CA ILE A 188 13.30 -18.62 2.58
C ILE A 188 11.85 -18.15 2.39
N GLY A 189 10.93 -18.61 3.23
CA GLY A 189 9.52 -18.22 3.22
C GLY A 189 9.28 -16.72 3.46
N THR A 190 10.28 -15.98 3.96
CA THR A 190 10.21 -14.51 4.03
C THR A 190 10.25 -13.84 2.66
N GLY A 191 10.77 -14.53 1.63
CA GLY A 191 11.03 -13.97 0.30
C GLY A 191 12.21 -12.98 0.26
N LEU A 192 12.98 -12.86 1.36
CA LEU A 192 14.07 -11.89 1.51
C LEU A 192 15.47 -12.48 1.34
N VAL A 193 15.58 -13.80 1.17
CA VAL A 193 16.86 -14.50 0.96
C VAL A 193 17.42 -14.16 -0.42
N ASP A 194 18.69 -13.73 -0.48
CA ASP A 194 19.36 -13.41 -1.75
C ASP A 194 19.95 -14.66 -2.42
N TYR A 195 20.47 -15.60 -1.63
CA TYR A 195 21.04 -16.85 -2.12
C TYR A 195 20.53 -18.06 -1.35
N GLU A 196 20.03 -19.04 -2.09
CA GLU A 196 19.69 -20.37 -1.59
C GLU A 196 20.71 -21.36 -2.15
N LEU A 197 21.68 -21.77 -1.33
CA LEU A 197 22.83 -22.56 -1.77
C LEU A 197 23.15 -23.70 -0.79
N PRO A 198 23.81 -24.78 -1.24
CA PRO A 198 24.47 -25.72 -0.34
C PRO A 198 25.62 -25.03 0.43
N PRO A 199 25.91 -25.40 1.69
CA PRO A 199 26.92 -24.69 2.50
C PRO A 199 28.31 -24.62 1.87
N ALA A 200 28.72 -25.67 1.16
CA ALA A 200 30.02 -25.74 0.47
C ALA A 200 30.19 -24.68 -0.63
N GLU A 201 29.09 -24.21 -1.24
CA GLU A 201 29.14 -23.21 -2.31
C GLU A 201 29.04 -21.78 -1.75
N MET A 202 28.43 -21.60 -0.57
CA MET A 202 28.16 -20.30 0.02
C MET A 202 29.42 -19.45 0.23
N ALA A 203 30.51 -20.05 0.70
CA ALA A 203 31.76 -19.36 0.98
C ALA A 203 32.30 -18.60 -0.25
N SER A 204 32.35 -19.29 -1.40
CA SER A 204 32.82 -18.71 -2.66
C SER A 204 31.92 -17.56 -3.13
N GLN A 205 30.60 -17.74 -3.05
CA GLN A 205 29.63 -16.73 -3.45
C GLN A 205 29.65 -15.50 -2.52
N LEU A 206 29.85 -15.73 -1.23
CA LEU A 206 29.96 -14.68 -0.22
C LEU A 206 31.17 -13.79 -0.49
N ILE A 207 32.33 -14.38 -0.78
CA ILE A 207 33.56 -13.65 -1.13
C ILE A 207 33.35 -12.84 -2.41
N ALA A 208 32.71 -13.42 -3.43
CA ALA A 208 32.38 -12.70 -4.66
C ALA A 208 31.48 -11.49 -4.39
N TYR A 209 30.43 -11.67 -3.59
CA TYR A 209 29.55 -10.58 -3.17
C TYR A 209 30.30 -9.47 -2.44
N VAL A 210 31.07 -9.79 -1.40
CA VAL A 210 31.79 -8.79 -0.60
C VAL A 210 32.82 -8.04 -1.41
N ARG A 211 33.54 -8.73 -2.29
CA ARG A 211 34.49 -8.08 -3.20
C ARG A 211 33.80 -7.08 -4.14
N HIS A 212 32.60 -7.41 -4.64
CA HIS A 212 31.85 -6.52 -5.52
C HIS A 212 31.24 -5.34 -4.75
N ALA A 213 30.62 -5.60 -3.60
CA ALA A 213 29.91 -4.61 -2.80
C ALA A 213 30.87 -3.64 -2.08
N PHE A 214 31.98 -4.14 -1.54
CA PHE A 214 32.87 -3.40 -0.64
C PHE A 214 34.32 -3.30 -1.12
N GLY A 215 34.72 -4.03 -2.17
CA GLY A 215 36.10 -4.07 -2.65
C GLY A 215 36.55 -2.88 -3.51
N LYS A 216 35.63 -1.98 -3.88
CA LYS A 216 35.97 -0.70 -4.52
C LYS A 216 35.97 0.41 -3.44
N PRO A 217 36.93 1.35 -3.46
CA PRO A 217 36.91 2.47 -2.52
C PRO A 217 35.56 3.17 -2.61
N PRO A 218 34.95 3.60 -1.48
CA PRO A 218 33.65 4.24 -1.50
C PRO A 218 33.74 5.40 -2.49
N ARG A 219 32.92 5.33 -3.55
CA ARG A 219 32.74 6.49 -4.41
C ARG A 219 32.24 7.59 -3.48
N THR A 220 33.06 8.62 -3.29
CA THR A 220 32.62 9.85 -2.64
C THR A 220 31.27 10.21 -3.25
N ALA A 221 30.30 10.58 -2.43
CA ALA A 221 28.98 11.00 -2.85
C ALA A 221 29.09 12.29 -3.69
N SER A 222 29.64 12.19 -4.89
CA SER A 222 29.59 13.19 -5.93
C SER A 222 28.18 13.18 -6.48
N ALA A 223 27.66 14.37 -6.81
CA ALA A 223 26.38 14.52 -7.49
C ALA A 223 26.23 13.45 -8.59
N PRO A 224 25.05 12.81 -8.70
CA PRO A 224 24.85 11.77 -9.69
C PRO A 224 25.22 12.34 -11.06
N THR A 225 26.21 11.73 -11.73
CA THR A 225 26.51 12.08 -13.12
C THR A 225 25.22 11.95 -13.94
N PRO A 226 25.00 12.79 -14.97
CA PRO A 226 23.78 12.75 -15.80
C PRO A 226 23.43 11.36 -16.35
N ARG A 227 24.47 10.52 -16.51
CA ARG A 227 24.35 9.13 -16.93
C ARG A 227 23.65 8.23 -15.88
N ILE A 228 23.94 8.43 -14.59
CA ILE A 228 23.31 7.69 -13.49
C ILE A 228 21.84 8.09 -13.37
N GLU A 229 21.53 9.38 -13.47
CA GLU A 229 20.14 9.87 -13.43
C GLU A 229 19.30 9.28 -14.57
N ASN A 230 19.85 9.27 -15.80
CA ASN A 230 19.18 8.65 -16.95
C ASN A 230 18.95 7.13 -16.76
N ALA A 231 19.94 6.42 -16.19
CA ALA A 231 19.78 4.99 -15.91
C ALA A 231 18.72 4.74 -14.82
N LEU A 232 18.70 5.55 -13.75
CA LEU A 232 17.66 5.50 -12.72
C LEU A 232 16.26 5.74 -13.29
N GLN A 233 16.11 6.74 -14.16
CA GLN A 233 14.83 7.00 -14.84
C GLN A 233 14.36 5.79 -15.66
N LYS A 234 15.26 5.14 -16.40
CA LYS A 234 14.94 3.90 -17.14
C LYS A 234 14.50 2.78 -16.19
N ILE A 235 15.19 2.60 -15.06
CA ILE A 235 14.82 1.62 -14.04
C ILE A 235 13.42 1.93 -13.47
N PHE A 236 13.10 3.20 -13.20
CA PHE A 236 11.76 3.59 -12.73
C PHE A 236 10.68 3.31 -13.76
N ILE A 237 10.94 3.52 -15.06
CA ILE A 237 10.01 3.16 -16.12
C ILE A 237 9.77 1.65 -16.15
N LEU A 238 10.84 0.84 -16.04
CA LEU A 238 10.71 -0.63 -16.01
C LEU A 238 9.90 -1.11 -14.80
N LEU A 239 10.20 -0.58 -13.61
CA LEU A 239 9.44 -0.87 -12.40
C LEU A 239 7.97 -0.47 -12.57
N ARG A 240 7.70 0.75 -13.05
CA ARG A 240 6.33 1.25 -13.24
C ARG A 240 5.54 0.44 -14.26
N ASN A 241 6.16 0.02 -15.36
CA ASN A 241 5.48 -0.77 -16.39
C ASN A 241 5.10 -2.17 -15.88
N GLN A 242 5.90 -2.76 -14.99
CA GLN A 242 5.67 -4.12 -14.52
C GLN A 242 4.88 -4.18 -13.19
N SER A 243 5.09 -3.23 -12.28
CA SER A 243 4.43 -3.19 -10.97
C SER A 243 3.29 -2.17 -10.88
N GLY A 244 3.20 -1.21 -11.82
CA GLY A 244 2.23 -0.12 -11.75
C GLY A 244 2.56 0.99 -10.73
N HIS A 245 3.68 0.87 -10.00
CA HIS A 245 4.09 1.81 -8.96
C HIS A 245 5.22 2.74 -9.43
N ASP A 246 5.11 4.01 -9.07
CA ASP A 246 6.08 5.04 -9.43
C ASP A 246 6.99 5.37 -8.24
N PHE A 247 8.29 5.10 -8.40
CA PHE A 247 9.32 5.35 -7.39
C PHE A 247 10.11 6.64 -7.65
N SER A 248 9.74 7.46 -8.64
CA SER A 248 10.47 8.69 -8.99
C SER A 248 10.52 9.73 -7.86
N GLN A 249 9.51 9.75 -6.97
CA GLN A 249 9.42 10.65 -5.82
C GLN A 249 9.92 10.03 -4.50
N TYR A 250 10.61 8.88 -4.58
CA TYR A 250 11.29 8.28 -3.43
C TYR A 250 12.70 8.84 -3.31
N LYS A 251 13.28 8.76 -2.12
CA LYS A 251 14.63 9.29 -1.86
C LYS A 251 15.68 8.60 -2.75
N PRO A 252 16.40 9.35 -3.62
CA PRO A 252 17.34 8.75 -4.56
C PRO A 252 18.47 7.97 -3.89
N SER A 253 18.97 8.45 -2.76
CA SER A 253 20.05 7.78 -2.01
C SER A 253 19.64 6.39 -1.48
N THR A 254 18.39 6.25 -1.02
CA THR A 254 17.86 4.98 -0.53
C THR A 254 17.69 3.99 -1.68
N ILE A 255 17.15 4.43 -2.80
CA ILE A 255 16.94 3.58 -3.98
C ILE A 255 18.28 3.16 -4.59
N GLN A 256 19.22 4.09 -4.72
CA GLN A 256 20.53 3.80 -5.29
C GLN A 256 21.27 2.72 -4.49
N ARG A 257 21.26 2.79 -3.16
CA ARG A 257 21.87 1.74 -2.31
C ARG A 257 21.24 0.36 -2.55
N ARG A 258 19.91 0.28 -2.75
CA ARG A 258 19.22 -0.98 -3.06
C ARG A 258 19.57 -1.51 -4.45
N ILE A 259 19.67 -0.63 -5.45
CA ILE A 259 20.11 -0.99 -6.79
C ILE A 259 21.55 -1.50 -6.78
N GLU A 260 22.47 -0.79 -6.13
CA GLU A 260 23.88 -1.17 -6.01
C GLU A 260 24.04 -2.52 -5.29
N ARG A 261 23.20 -2.78 -4.28
CA ARG A 261 23.15 -4.07 -3.60
C ARG A 261 22.69 -5.19 -4.53
N ARG A 262 21.60 -5.01 -5.29
CA ARG A 262 21.14 -6.00 -6.29
C ARG A 262 22.16 -6.23 -7.39
N MET A 263 22.84 -5.17 -7.83
CA MET A 263 23.98 -5.26 -8.74
C MET A 263 25.09 -6.14 -8.15
N ALA A 264 25.41 -5.99 -6.86
CA ALA A 264 26.40 -6.86 -6.21
C ALA A 264 25.95 -8.32 -6.05
N VAL A 265 24.65 -8.57 -5.86
CA VAL A 265 24.10 -9.93 -5.86
C VAL A 265 24.32 -10.60 -7.23
N HIS A 266 24.10 -9.86 -8.32
CA HIS A 266 24.28 -10.39 -9.68
C HIS A 266 25.68 -10.17 -10.28
N GLN A 267 26.63 -9.64 -9.51
CA GLN A 267 27.99 -9.32 -9.95
C GLN A 267 28.03 -8.37 -11.17
N ILE A 268 27.12 -7.40 -11.22
CA ILE A 268 26.99 -6.43 -12.32
C ILE A 268 27.69 -5.12 -11.95
N GLU A 269 28.72 -4.75 -12.71
CA GLU A 269 29.59 -3.62 -12.34
C GLU A 269 29.00 -2.22 -12.57
N THR A 270 28.04 -2.08 -13.49
CA THR A 270 27.52 -0.77 -13.90
C THR A 270 26.00 -0.76 -13.98
N ILE A 271 25.41 0.40 -13.65
CA ILE A 271 23.95 0.59 -13.68
C ILE A 271 23.36 0.45 -15.09
N ASP A 272 24.13 0.75 -16.13
CA ASP A 272 23.71 0.56 -17.52
C ASP A 272 23.56 -0.92 -17.87
N LEU A 273 24.52 -1.75 -17.45
CA LEU A 273 24.44 -3.21 -17.61
C LEU A 273 23.27 -3.78 -16.79
N TYR A 274 23.07 -3.25 -15.57
CA TYR A 274 21.95 -3.65 -14.74
C TYR A 274 20.60 -3.28 -15.36
N THR A 275 20.50 -2.10 -15.99
CA THR A 275 19.30 -1.69 -16.73
C THR A 275 19.00 -2.67 -17.88
N LYS A 276 20.02 -3.10 -18.63
CA LYS A 276 19.86 -4.12 -19.68
C LYS A 276 19.44 -5.47 -19.11
N TYR A 277 20.02 -5.86 -17.97
CA TYR A 277 19.66 -7.09 -17.29
C TYR A 277 18.19 -7.08 -16.82
N LEU A 278 17.72 -5.97 -16.26
CA LEU A 278 16.31 -5.80 -15.88
C LEU A 278 15.36 -5.92 -17.09
N GLN A 279 15.77 -5.45 -18.27
CA GLN A 279 14.99 -5.59 -19.50
C GLN A 279 14.88 -7.04 -19.97
N GLN A 280 15.90 -7.85 -19.73
CA GLN A 280 15.96 -9.26 -20.17
C GLN A 280 15.37 -10.22 -19.14
N THR A 281 15.30 -9.81 -17.87
CA THR A 281 14.97 -10.67 -16.74
C THR A 281 13.83 -10.06 -15.90
N PRO A 282 12.55 -10.31 -16.25
CA PRO A 282 11.40 -9.76 -15.54
C PRO A 282 11.31 -10.18 -14.06
N THR A 283 11.86 -11.34 -13.71
CA THR A 283 11.93 -11.81 -12.31
C THR A 283 12.85 -10.93 -11.46
N GLU A 284 13.88 -10.32 -12.06
CA GLU A 284 14.76 -9.40 -11.36
C GLU A 284 14.07 -8.06 -11.07
N VAL A 285 13.20 -7.60 -11.96
CA VAL A 285 12.40 -6.39 -11.72
C VAL A 285 11.50 -6.58 -10.49
N GLN A 286 10.87 -7.76 -10.35
CA GLN A 286 10.09 -8.12 -9.16
C GLN A 286 10.96 -8.22 -7.91
N ALA A 287 12.17 -8.78 -8.02
CA ALA A 287 13.10 -8.88 -6.90
C ALA A 287 13.59 -7.50 -6.45
N LEU A 288 13.93 -6.60 -7.39
CA LEU A 288 14.26 -5.21 -7.11
C LEU A 288 13.08 -4.48 -6.48
N PHE A 289 11.87 -4.65 -7.02
CA PHE A 289 10.66 -4.06 -6.45
C PHE A 289 10.51 -4.47 -4.98
N ARG A 290 10.59 -5.77 -4.66
CA ARG A 290 10.56 -6.25 -3.27
C ARG A 290 11.69 -5.69 -2.42
N ASP A 291 12.88 -5.52 -2.97
CA ASP A 291 14.03 -4.96 -2.22
C ASP A 291 13.87 -3.46 -1.93
N LEU A 292 13.13 -2.73 -2.77
CA LEU A 292 12.74 -1.34 -2.55
C LEU A 292 11.63 -1.23 -1.48
N LEU A 293 10.80 -2.26 -1.34
CA LEU A 293 9.79 -2.34 -0.30
C LEU A 293 10.41 -2.90 0.99
N ILE A 294 10.74 -2.01 1.92
CA ILE A 294 11.22 -2.46 3.24
C ILE A 294 10.03 -3.00 4.05
N GLY A 295 9.71 -4.27 3.87
CA GLY A 295 8.59 -4.97 4.52
C GLY A 295 8.85 -5.37 5.99
N VAL A 296 9.84 -4.77 6.66
CA VAL A 296 10.20 -5.17 8.03
C VAL A 296 9.19 -4.63 9.03
N THR A 297 8.43 -5.54 9.63
CA THR A 297 7.44 -5.27 10.67
C THR A 297 7.43 -6.38 11.71
N ASN A 298 6.92 -6.07 12.90
CA ASN A 298 6.71 -6.99 14.01
C ASN A 298 5.51 -6.53 14.86
N PHE A 299 4.94 -7.45 15.64
CA PHE A 299 3.80 -7.13 16.50
C PHE A 299 4.23 -6.08 17.55
N PHE A 300 3.36 -5.09 17.78
CA PHE A 300 3.60 -4.01 18.75
C PHE A 300 4.95 -3.29 18.58
N ARG A 301 5.39 -3.09 17.34
CA ARG A 301 6.63 -2.36 17.00
C ARG A 301 6.72 -1.03 17.74
N ASP A 302 7.80 -0.84 18.50
CA ASP A 302 7.96 0.21 19.52
C ASP A 302 6.90 0.08 20.65
N PRO A 303 7.08 -0.87 21.60
CA PRO A 303 6.06 -1.17 22.61
C PRO A 303 5.59 0.04 23.42
N GLU A 304 6.51 0.96 23.75
CA GLU A 304 6.18 2.20 24.45
C GLU A 304 5.28 3.13 23.63
N ALA A 305 5.41 3.14 22.30
CA ALA A 305 4.55 3.91 21.41
C ALA A 305 3.12 3.35 21.41
N PHE A 306 2.97 2.01 21.35
CA PHE A 306 1.67 1.35 21.43
C PHE A 306 1.01 1.51 22.80
N LYS A 307 1.78 1.52 23.89
CA LYS A 307 1.27 1.81 25.24
C LYS A 307 0.72 3.24 25.36
N VAL A 308 1.40 4.21 24.75
CA VAL A 308 0.92 5.60 24.68
C VAL A 308 -0.34 5.70 23.79
N LEU A 309 -0.37 5.01 22.65
CA LEU A 309 -1.55 4.94 21.79
C LEU A 309 -2.75 4.34 22.53
N GLU A 310 -2.54 3.23 23.23
CA GLU A 310 -3.56 2.55 24.02
C GLU A 310 -4.19 3.49 25.05
N THR A 311 -3.35 4.11 25.88
CA THR A 311 -3.80 4.94 27.01
C THR A 311 -4.37 6.29 26.60
N GLN A 312 -3.79 6.95 25.59
CA GLN A 312 -4.18 8.32 25.22
C GLN A 312 -5.21 8.39 24.10
N VAL A 313 -5.31 7.35 23.27
CA VAL A 313 -6.18 7.34 22.08
C VAL A 313 -7.20 6.22 22.13
N ILE A 314 -6.78 4.95 22.21
CA ILE A 314 -7.71 3.82 22.06
C ILE A 314 -8.78 3.84 23.16
N HIS A 315 -8.39 3.96 24.43
CA HIS A 315 -9.33 4.05 25.55
C HIS A 315 -10.31 5.21 25.40
N LYS A 316 -9.79 6.38 25.00
CA LYS A 316 -10.60 7.57 24.78
C LYS A 316 -11.57 7.41 23.60
N LEU A 317 -11.09 6.83 22.51
CA LEU A 317 -11.86 6.63 21.28
C LEU A 317 -13.02 5.65 21.50
N VAL A 318 -12.81 4.59 22.28
CA VAL A 318 -13.87 3.67 22.69
C VAL A 318 -14.84 4.38 23.65
N THR A 319 -14.34 5.06 24.69
CA THR A 319 -15.20 5.73 25.68
C THR A 319 -16.06 6.86 25.09
N ASP A 320 -15.49 7.69 24.23
CA ASP A 320 -16.16 8.86 23.64
C ASP A 320 -17.13 8.47 22.50
N LYS A 321 -16.98 7.27 21.92
CA LYS A 321 -17.87 6.79 20.85
C LYS A 321 -19.23 6.40 21.43
N PRO A 322 -20.34 6.83 20.79
CA PRO A 322 -21.66 6.32 21.14
C PRO A 322 -21.71 4.79 21.00
N ALA A 323 -22.48 4.13 21.86
CA ALA A 323 -22.68 2.68 21.77
C ALA A 323 -23.17 2.29 20.36
N ASN A 324 -22.61 1.19 19.83
CA ASN A 324 -22.87 0.64 18.48
C ASN A 324 -22.40 1.51 17.29
N ALA A 325 -21.80 2.68 17.51
CA ALA A 325 -21.19 3.44 16.42
C ALA A 325 -19.93 2.73 15.89
N PRO A 326 -19.69 2.66 14.57
CA PRO A 326 -18.52 1.98 14.04
C PRO A 326 -17.24 2.76 14.37
N ILE A 327 -16.20 2.06 14.78
CA ILE A 327 -14.82 2.55 14.90
C ILE A 327 -14.09 2.20 13.60
N ARG A 328 -13.64 3.22 12.87
CA ARG A 328 -13.01 3.05 11.56
C ARG A 328 -11.54 3.47 11.62
N ILE A 329 -10.65 2.57 11.29
CA ILE A 329 -9.19 2.79 11.36
C ILE A 329 -8.55 2.43 10.04
N TRP A 330 -7.50 3.14 9.66
CA TRP A 330 -6.69 2.81 8.50
C TRP A 330 -5.23 2.61 8.90
N SER A 331 -4.69 1.41 8.70
CA SER A 331 -3.25 1.12 8.76
C SER A 331 -2.70 1.14 7.32
N ALA A 332 -2.01 2.23 6.98
CA ALA A 332 -1.42 2.47 5.68
C ALA A 332 0.05 2.01 5.67
N GLY A 333 0.40 1.12 4.74
CA GLY A 333 1.69 0.41 4.72
C GLY A 333 1.72 -0.73 5.73
N CYS A 334 0.70 -1.60 5.74
CA CYS A 334 0.55 -2.62 6.77
C CYS A 334 1.54 -3.80 6.65
N SER A 335 2.29 -3.91 5.56
CA SER A 335 3.18 -5.04 5.25
C SER A 335 2.46 -6.38 5.48
N THR A 336 3.07 -7.32 6.19
CA THR A 336 2.54 -8.65 6.52
C THR A 336 1.47 -8.64 7.62
N GLY A 337 0.96 -7.47 8.02
CA GLY A 337 -0.26 -7.31 8.83
C GLY A 337 -0.04 -7.15 10.33
N GLU A 338 1.18 -7.31 10.84
CA GLU A 338 1.49 -7.30 12.28
C GLU A 338 1.00 -6.02 12.98
N GLU A 339 1.18 -4.84 12.37
CA GLU A 339 0.69 -3.56 12.93
C GLU A 339 -0.84 -3.51 12.97
N ALA A 340 -1.51 -3.87 11.88
CA ALA A 340 -2.96 -3.84 11.80
C ALA A 340 -3.60 -4.79 12.82
N TYR A 341 -3.00 -5.96 13.02
CA TYR A 341 -3.43 -6.90 14.05
C TYR A 341 -3.14 -6.42 15.46
N SER A 342 -2.01 -5.74 15.72
CA SER A 342 -1.75 -5.09 17.01
C SER A 342 -2.81 -4.03 17.35
N LEU A 343 -3.23 -3.22 16.37
CA LEU A 343 -4.33 -2.26 16.55
C LEU A 343 -5.66 -2.96 16.86
N ALA A 344 -5.96 -4.06 16.17
CA ALA A 344 -7.16 -4.86 16.42
C ALA A 344 -7.18 -5.48 17.82
N ILE A 345 -6.04 -6.01 18.28
CA ILE A 345 -5.88 -6.56 19.62
C ILE A 345 -6.13 -5.47 20.68
N LEU A 346 -5.54 -4.27 20.54
CA LEU A 346 -5.76 -3.17 21.48
C LEU A 346 -7.24 -2.76 21.56
N LEU A 347 -7.94 -2.71 20.43
CA LEU A 347 -9.36 -2.37 20.40
C LEU A 347 -10.20 -3.46 21.04
N ALA A 348 -9.89 -4.73 20.77
CA ALA A 348 -10.59 -5.86 21.37
C ALA A 348 -10.40 -5.89 22.90
N GLU A 349 -9.20 -5.59 23.38
CA GLU A 349 -8.91 -5.44 24.82
C GLU A 349 -9.73 -4.30 25.43
N SER A 350 -9.69 -3.11 24.84
CA SER A 350 -10.37 -1.93 25.36
C SER A 350 -11.91 -2.05 25.32
N LEU A 351 -12.48 -2.64 24.25
CA LEU A 351 -13.92 -2.88 24.14
C LEU A 351 -14.44 -3.86 25.21
N GLN A 352 -13.65 -4.90 25.51
CA GLN A 352 -14.00 -5.87 26.55
C GLN A 352 -13.93 -5.25 27.94
N GLU A 353 -12.95 -4.40 28.21
CA GLU A 353 -12.80 -3.72 29.50
C GLU A 353 -13.95 -2.72 29.76
N ILE A 354 -14.27 -1.91 28.75
CA ILE A 354 -15.32 -0.88 28.82
C ILE A 354 -16.74 -1.48 28.66
N LYS A 355 -16.83 -2.75 28.25
CA LYS A 355 -18.08 -3.51 28.01
C LYS A 355 -18.98 -2.84 26.96
N GLN A 356 -18.37 -2.39 25.87
CA GLN A 356 -19.05 -1.81 24.73
C GLN A 356 -19.05 -2.76 23.52
N ASN A 357 -20.10 -2.67 22.70
CA ASN A 357 -20.31 -3.54 21.54
C ASN A 357 -20.14 -2.79 20.20
N ASN A 358 -19.23 -1.83 20.15
CA ASN A 358 -18.96 -1.06 18.93
C ASN A 358 -18.38 -1.97 17.84
N THR A 359 -18.84 -1.78 16.61
CA THR A 359 -18.28 -2.49 15.45
C THR A 359 -16.95 -1.88 15.06
N VAL A 360 -15.92 -2.71 14.88
CA VAL A 360 -14.58 -2.25 14.48
C VAL A 360 -14.35 -2.61 13.02
N GLN A 361 -13.86 -1.65 12.24
CA GLN A 361 -13.43 -1.83 10.86
C GLN A 361 -12.04 -1.24 10.70
N ILE A 362 -11.05 -2.09 10.46
CA ILE A 362 -9.67 -1.68 10.20
C ILE A 362 -9.36 -1.96 8.74
N PHE A 363 -9.17 -0.90 7.96
CA PHE A 363 -8.63 -0.98 6.61
C PHE A 363 -7.11 -1.13 6.73
N ALA A 364 -6.55 -2.22 6.22
CA ALA A 364 -5.12 -2.49 6.25
C ALA A 364 -4.63 -2.60 4.82
N THR A 365 -3.76 -1.69 4.40
CA THR A 365 -3.40 -1.55 2.99
C THR A 365 -1.91 -1.47 2.77
N ASP A 366 -1.45 -2.11 1.70
CA ASP A 366 -0.06 -2.09 1.26
C ASP A 366 0.00 -2.18 -0.27
N ILE A 367 1.14 -1.83 -0.87
CA ILE A 367 1.39 -2.01 -2.29
C ILE A 367 1.98 -3.41 -2.59
N ASP A 368 2.51 -4.10 -1.58
CA ASP A 368 3.00 -5.47 -1.74
C ASP A 368 1.85 -6.49 -1.63
N SER A 369 1.45 -7.03 -2.78
CA SER A 369 0.42 -8.08 -2.87
C SER A 369 0.80 -9.37 -2.14
N ALA A 370 2.09 -9.72 -2.07
CA ALA A 370 2.56 -10.90 -1.34
C ALA A 370 2.47 -10.67 0.17
N ALA A 371 2.80 -9.47 0.65
CA ALA A 371 2.65 -9.10 2.05
C ALA A 371 1.16 -9.12 2.46
N ILE A 372 0.28 -8.57 1.62
CA ILE A 372 -1.18 -8.62 1.82
C ILE A 372 -1.71 -10.06 1.86
N ALA A 373 -1.21 -10.96 1.02
CA ALA A 373 -1.60 -12.37 1.04
C ALA A 373 -1.23 -13.04 2.37
N THR A 374 -0.01 -12.81 2.87
CA THR A 374 0.44 -13.27 4.18
C THR A 374 -0.43 -12.70 5.31
N ALA A 375 -0.72 -11.40 5.27
CA ALA A 375 -1.55 -10.72 6.26
C ALA A 375 -2.97 -11.30 6.32
N ARG A 376 -3.59 -11.55 5.14
CA ARG A 376 -4.90 -12.21 5.01
C ARG A 376 -4.92 -13.63 5.56
N ALA A 377 -3.86 -14.40 5.31
CA ALA A 377 -3.74 -15.75 5.85
C ALA A 377 -3.69 -15.74 7.38
N GLY A 378 -3.06 -14.71 7.97
CA GLY A 378 -2.93 -14.54 9.42
C GLY A 378 -2.13 -15.66 10.06
N LEU A 379 -1.16 -16.20 9.32
CA LEU A 379 -0.27 -17.28 9.73
C LEU A 379 1.13 -16.72 9.94
N TYR A 380 1.67 -16.94 11.13
CA TYR A 380 2.94 -16.36 11.56
C TYR A 380 3.85 -17.44 12.16
N PRO A 381 5.17 -17.31 12.03
CA PRO A 381 6.12 -18.25 12.63
C PRO A 381 6.07 -18.19 14.16
N ALA A 382 6.49 -19.26 14.83
CA ALA A 382 6.53 -19.32 16.30
C ALA A 382 7.36 -18.18 16.94
N SER A 383 8.32 -17.61 16.19
CA SER A 383 9.18 -16.54 16.67
C SER A 383 8.44 -15.23 17.05
N ILE A 384 7.20 -15.03 16.59
CA ILE A 384 6.39 -13.86 17.01
C ILE A 384 6.08 -13.85 18.51
N ALA A 385 6.23 -14.98 19.20
CA ALA A 385 6.07 -15.07 20.65
C ALA A 385 7.03 -14.12 21.40
N SER A 386 8.16 -13.75 20.78
CA SER A 386 9.10 -12.76 21.35
C SER A 386 8.59 -11.32 21.31
N ASP A 387 7.66 -11.00 20.40
CA ASP A 387 7.09 -9.67 20.22
C ASP A 387 5.75 -9.49 21.00
N LEU A 388 5.24 -10.56 21.63
CA LEU A 388 3.92 -10.62 22.27
C LEU A 388 4.02 -11.01 23.74
N SER A 389 3.08 -10.53 24.56
CA SER A 389 2.95 -11.05 25.92
C SER A 389 2.34 -12.47 25.90
N PRO A 390 2.67 -13.34 26.87
CA PRO A 390 2.09 -14.69 26.95
C PRO A 390 0.55 -14.66 27.01
N GLU A 391 -0.02 -13.65 27.67
CA GLU A 391 -1.47 -13.47 27.78
C GLU A 391 -2.10 -13.19 26.42
N ARG A 392 -1.50 -12.29 25.63
CA ARG A 392 -1.98 -11.97 24.28
C ARG A 392 -1.83 -13.15 23.33
N LEU A 393 -0.68 -13.84 23.39
CA LEU A 393 -0.43 -15.02 22.56
C LEU A 393 -1.48 -16.11 22.82
N ASN A 394 -1.71 -16.46 24.09
CA ASN A 394 -2.68 -17.49 24.46
C ASN A 394 -4.14 -17.11 24.17
N ARG A 395 -4.48 -15.81 24.17
CA ARG A 395 -5.85 -15.33 24.00
C ARG A 395 -6.23 -15.08 22.54
N PHE A 396 -5.28 -14.67 21.70
CA PHE A 396 -5.54 -14.20 20.35
C PHE A 396 -4.91 -15.05 19.25
N PHE A 397 -4.13 -16.09 19.60
CA PHE A 397 -3.51 -16.99 18.63
C PHE A 397 -3.75 -18.46 18.96
N GLU A 398 -3.86 -19.27 17.91
CA GLU A 398 -3.95 -20.73 17.98
C GLU A 398 -2.67 -21.32 17.39
N ALA A 399 -1.99 -22.21 18.13
CA ALA A 399 -0.88 -22.98 17.59
C ALA A 399 -1.40 -23.98 16.55
N THR A 400 -0.77 -24.04 15.37
CA THR A 400 -1.06 -25.09 14.38
C THR A 400 -0.56 -26.46 14.86
N GLY A 401 -1.11 -27.56 14.32
CA GLY A 401 -0.77 -28.93 14.74
C GLY A 401 0.73 -29.27 14.76
N ASP A 402 1.53 -28.58 13.94
CA ASP A 402 2.97 -28.79 13.83
C ASP A 402 3.79 -28.00 14.88
N GLY A 403 3.14 -27.20 15.73
CA GLY A 403 3.77 -26.39 16.80
C GLY A 403 4.65 -25.22 16.35
N ASN A 404 5.00 -25.15 15.07
CA ASN A 404 5.95 -24.16 14.53
C ASN A 404 5.32 -22.86 14.01
N THR A 405 3.99 -22.78 13.91
CA THR A 405 3.29 -21.56 13.47
C THR A 405 2.08 -21.25 14.34
N TYR A 406 1.76 -19.97 14.41
CA TYR A 406 0.58 -19.43 15.08
C TYR A 406 -0.38 -18.88 14.03
N ARG A 407 -1.66 -19.17 14.21
CA ARG A 407 -2.74 -18.54 13.46
C ARG A 407 -3.48 -17.55 14.35
N ILE A 408 -3.67 -16.33 13.87
CA ILE A 408 -4.45 -15.35 14.61
C ILE A 408 -5.95 -15.70 14.61
N HIS A 409 -6.59 -15.52 15.76
CA HIS A 409 -8.00 -15.86 15.97
C HIS A 409 -8.91 -15.19 14.95
N LYS A 410 -9.93 -15.94 14.52
CA LYS A 410 -10.93 -15.43 13.57
C LYS A 410 -11.64 -14.16 14.07
N SER A 411 -11.91 -14.06 15.37
CA SER A 411 -12.55 -12.89 15.98
C SER A 411 -11.77 -11.59 15.77
N ILE A 412 -10.44 -11.66 15.69
CA ILE A 412 -9.60 -10.52 15.38
C ILE A 412 -9.55 -10.30 13.86
N ARG A 413 -9.37 -11.36 13.07
CA ARG A 413 -9.33 -11.26 11.59
C ARG A 413 -10.58 -10.63 11.00
N ASP A 414 -11.75 -10.94 11.54
CA ASP A 414 -13.04 -10.41 11.07
C ASP A 414 -13.17 -8.88 11.27
N MET A 415 -12.30 -8.24 12.08
CA MET A 415 -12.24 -6.78 12.22
C MET A 415 -11.44 -6.11 11.08
N LEU A 416 -10.62 -6.86 10.33
CA LEU A 416 -9.68 -6.32 9.35
C LEU A 416 -10.16 -6.54 7.90
N ILE A 417 -9.93 -5.54 7.07
CA ILE A 417 -10.13 -5.57 5.62
C ILE A 417 -8.78 -5.27 4.98
N PHE A 418 -8.16 -6.30 4.42
CA PHE A 418 -6.89 -6.17 3.71
C PHE A 418 -7.10 -5.89 2.22
N SER A 419 -6.44 -4.87 1.68
CA SER A 419 -6.49 -4.56 0.24
C SER A 419 -5.16 -4.00 -0.27
N GLU A 420 -4.84 -4.29 -1.53
CA GLU A 420 -3.74 -3.60 -2.21
C GLU A 420 -4.13 -2.14 -2.46
N GLN A 421 -3.28 -1.20 -2.07
CA GLN A 421 -3.53 0.23 -2.27
C GLN A 421 -2.23 1.01 -2.35
N ASN A 422 -2.11 1.83 -3.39
CA ASN A 422 -1.14 2.90 -3.48
C ASN A 422 -1.72 4.17 -2.84
N VAL A 423 -1.22 4.53 -1.65
CA VAL A 423 -1.68 5.68 -0.85
C VAL A 423 -1.62 7.03 -1.60
N ILE A 424 -0.85 7.10 -2.68
CA ILE A 424 -0.63 8.32 -3.45
C ILE A 424 -1.59 8.41 -4.64
N LYS A 425 -1.83 7.28 -5.30
CA LYS A 425 -2.61 7.21 -6.56
C LYS A 425 -4.08 6.92 -6.29
N ASP A 426 -4.35 6.06 -5.31
CA ASP A 426 -5.69 5.55 -5.06
C ASP A 426 -6.44 6.48 -4.09
N PRO A 427 -7.77 6.58 -4.21
CA PRO A 427 -8.54 7.44 -3.33
C PRO A 427 -8.44 6.96 -1.87
N PRO A 428 -8.31 7.89 -0.91
CA PRO A 428 -8.25 7.53 0.50
C PRO A 428 -9.60 7.04 1.03
N PHE A 429 -9.57 6.23 2.09
CA PHE A 429 -10.77 6.01 2.89
C PHE A 429 -11.18 7.32 3.58
N SER A 430 -12.49 7.49 3.81
CA SER A 430 -13.03 8.67 4.49
C SER A 430 -13.72 8.29 5.80
N LYS A 431 -13.89 9.30 6.65
CA LYS A 431 -14.55 9.23 7.96
C LYS A 431 -13.86 8.24 8.90
N LEU A 432 -12.53 8.35 8.99
CA LEU A 432 -11.70 7.54 9.85
C LEU A 432 -11.54 8.17 11.23
N ASP A 433 -11.49 7.36 12.28
CA ASP A 433 -11.26 7.82 13.65
C ASP A 433 -9.75 7.80 14.00
N LEU A 434 -8.98 6.89 13.40
CA LEU A 434 -7.52 6.79 13.52
C LEU A 434 -6.89 6.41 12.17
N ILE A 435 -5.77 7.05 11.83
CA ILE A 435 -4.86 6.60 10.77
C ILE A 435 -3.53 6.23 11.44
N SER A 436 -3.04 5.02 11.17
CA SER A 436 -1.68 4.59 11.45
C SER A 436 -0.90 4.55 10.13
N CYS A 437 0.16 5.33 10.03
CA CYS A 437 1.05 5.37 8.87
C CYS A 437 2.48 5.46 9.39
N ARG A 438 3.05 4.32 9.76
CA ARG A 438 4.36 4.26 10.45
C ARG A 438 5.43 3.69 9.55
N ASN A 439 6.61 4.28 9.61
CA ASN A 439 7.81 3.81 8.90
C ASN A 439 7.62 3.70 7.39
N LEU A 440 6.72 4.49 6.80
CA LEU A 440 6.41 4.52 5.38
C LEU A 440 6.91 5.82 4.73
N MET A 441 6.67 6.97 5.38
CA MET A 441 7.04 8.28 4.88
C MET A 441 8.55 8.49 4.84
N ILE A 442 9.32 7.72 5.61
CA ILE A 442 10.78 7.77 5.63
C ILE A 442 11.43 7.52 4.26
N TYR A 443 10.76 6.79 3.36
CA TYR A 443 11.23 6.50 1.99
C TYR A 443 10.87 7.58 0.98
N MET A 444 9.91 8.44 1.32
CA MET A 444 9.33 9.45 0.44
C MET A 444 10.14 10.75 0.51
N ASP A 445 10.22 11.47 -0.61
CA ASP A 445 10.74 12.84 -0.63
C ASP A 445 9.77 13.83 0.05
N SER A 446 10.22 15.09 0.21
CA SER A 446 9.40 16.12 0.83
C SER A 446 8.17 16.51 -0.01
N ALA A 447 8.22 16.40 -1.33
CA ALA A 447 7.10 16.72 -2.20
C ALA A 447 5.96 15.72 -2.02
N LEU A 448 6.29 14.43 -1.89
CA LEU A 448 5.34 13.36 -1.69
C LEU A 448 4.73 13.39 -0.29
N GLN A 449 5.55 13.65 0.74
CA GLN A 449 5.04 13.88 2.10
C GLN A 449 4.07 15.07 2.17
N LYS A 450 4.35 16.15 1.42
CA LYS A 450 3.47 17.33 1.30
C LYS A 450 2.13 17.02 0.63
N LYS A 451 2.04 16.00 -0.22
CA LYS A 451 0.78 15.53 -0.79
C LYS A 451 0.01 14.64 0.19
N LEU A 452 0.71 13.82 0.97
CA LEU A 452 0.11 12.78 1.80
C LEU A 452 -0.58 13.33 3.07
N LEU A 453 0.04 14.29 3.76
CA LEU A 453 -0.48 14.81 5.02
C LEU A 453 -1.84 15.53 4.90
N PRO A 454 -2.09 16.37 3.88
CA PRO A 454 -3.41 16.93 3.62
C PRO A 454 -4.46 15.85 3.33
N LEU A 455 -4.09 14.79 2.61
CA LEU A 455 -4.96 13.66 2.34
C LEU A 455 -5.35 12.91 3.62
N PHE A 456 -4.42 12.70 4.55
CA PHE A 456 -4.73 12.14 5.88
C PHE A 456 -5.64 13.05 6.70
N HIS A 457 -5.43 14.37 6.65
CA HIS A 457 -6.31 15.32 7.35
C HIS A 457 -7.75 15.24 6.81
N TYR A 458 -7.92 15.15 5.50
CA TYR A 458 -9.21 14.98 4.85
C TYR A 458 -9.89 13.64 5.20
N ALA A 459 -9.12 12.56 5.27
CA ALA A 459 -9.61 11.21 5.55
C ALA A 459 -10.13 11.04 7.00
N LEU A 460 -9.53 11.77 7.95
CA LEU A 460 -9.89 11.71 9.37
C LEU A 460 -11.18 12.48 9.68
N ASN A 461 -11.97 12.00 10.64
CA ASN A 461 -13.07 12.74 11.24
C ASN A 461 -12.55 13.93 12.07
N PRO A 462 -13.37 14.97 12.30
CA PRO A 462 -13.07 16.02 13.28
C PRO A 462 -12.65 15.40 14.62
N GLY A 463 -11.49 15.81 15.12
CA GLY A 463 -10.89 15.26 16.33
C GLY A 463 -10.33 13.84 16.24
N GLY A 464 -10.27 13.23 15.04
CA GLY A 464 -9.58 11.96 14.79
C GLY A 464 -8.07 12.05 14.98
N PHE A 465 -7.40 10.90 14.99
CA PHE A 465 -5.99 10.80 15.35
C PHE A 465 -5.11 10.31 14.20
N LEU A 466 -3.87 10.77 14.16
CA LEU A 466 -2.83 10.32 13.25
C LEU A 466 -1.65 9.80 14.05
N PHE A 467 -1.23 8.57 13.77
CA PHE A 467 -0.11 7.90 14.42
C PHE A 467 0.99 7.61 13.39
N LEU A 468 2.17 8.18 13.61
CA LEU A 468 3.33 8.06 12.72
C LEU A 468 4.48 7.30 13.42
N GLY A 469 5.49 6.89 12.64
CA GLY A 469 6.74 6.33 13.15
C GLY A 469 7.59 7.38 13.88
N THR A 470 8.47 6.95 14.78
CA THR A 470 9.27 7.84 15.65
C THR A 470 10.17 8.83 14.90
N SER A 471 10.62 8.45 13.70
CA SER A 471 11.46 9.27 12.81
C SER A 471 10.65 10.14 11.85
N GLU A 472 9.33 10.09 11.91
CA GLU A 472 8.43 10.80 11.00
C GLU A 472 7.80 12.01 11.70
N THR A 473 7.33 12.97 10.93
CA THR A 473 6.72 14.20 11.47
C THR A 473 5.73 14.79 10.47
N VAL A 474 4.76 15.53 11.00
CA VAL A 474 3.84 16.34 10.18
C VAL A 474 4.52 17.58 9.59
N GLY A 475 5.77 17.89 9.97
CA GLY A 475 6.57 18.95 9.37
C GLY A 475 5.90 20.32 9.41
N GLU A 476 5.76 20.95 8.25
CA GLU A 476 5.13 22.27 8.06
C GLU A 476 3.61 22.25 8.36
N PHE A 477 2.96 21.09 8.43
CA PHE A 477 1.51 20.95 8.63
C PHE A 477 1.09 20.96 10.12
N GLY A 478 1.83 21.67 10.97
CA GLY A 478 1.48 21.86 12.38
C GLY A 478 0.14 22.58 12.59
N ASP A 479 -0.34 23.30 11.58
CA ASP A 479 -1.64 23.95 11.59
C ASP A 479 -2.82 22.98 11.37
N LEU A 480 -2.57 21.85 10.68
CA LEU A 480 -3.57 20.80 10.45
C LEU A 480 -3.65 19.79 11.60
N PHE A 481 -2.53 19.61 12.33
CA PHE A 481 -2.39 18.56 13.33
C PHE A 481 -1.87 19.11 14.67
N ALA A 482 -2.65 18.93 15.73
CA ALA A 482 -2.21 19.19 17.10
C ALA A 482 -1.37 18.01 17.61
N THR A 483 -0.23 18.29 18.22
CA THR A 483 0.60 17.23 18.82
C THR A 483 -0.05 16.74 20.11
N VAL A 484 -0.39 15.45 20.17
CA VAL A 484 -0.84 14.77 21.39
C VAL A 484 0.38 14.24 22.15
N HIS A 485 1.32 13.61 21.43
CA HIS A 485 2.55 13.10 22.02
C HIS A 485 3.74 13.28 21.07
N ARG A 486 4.77 14.03 21.51
CA ARG A 486 5.88 14.47 20.65
C ARG A 486 6.91 13.38 20.33
N ASN A 487 7.22 12.50 21.29
CA ASN A 487 8.28 11.49 21.10
C ASN A 487 7.79 10.36 20.18
N PHE A 488 6.60 9.84 20.46
CA PHE A 488 5.92 8.79 19.67
C PHE A 488 5.00 9.30 18.55
N LYS A 489 5.15 10.56 18.14
CA LYS A 489 4.53 11.12 16.91
C LYS A 489 3.03 10.84 16.78
N LEU A 490 2.31 11.13 17.86
CA LEU A 490 0.87 11.03 17.92
C LEU A 490 0.25 12.41 17.78
N TYR A 491 -0.70 12.53 16.86
CA TYR A 491 -1.33 13.80 16.51
C TYR A 491 -2.84 13.68 16.51
N LYS A 492 -3.51 14.81 16.73
CA LYS A 492 -4.96 14.96 16.64
C LYS A 492 -5.27 15.94 15.52
N ARG A 493 -6.24 15.61 14.68
CA ARG A 493 -6.75 16.50 13.63
C ARG A 493 -7.29 17.79 14.27
N LYS A 494 -6.84 18.94 13.77
CA LYS A 494 -7.44 20.25 14.08
C LYS A 494 -8.57 20.51 13.10
N ASP A 495 -9.65 21.09 13.61
CA ASP A 495 -10.73 21.59 12.77
C ASP A 495 -10.25 22.84 12.02
N ASP A 496 -10.62 22.95 10.75
CA ASP A 496 -10.18 24.05 9.89
C ASP A 496 -10.47 25.40 10.56
N SER A 497 -9.43 26.21 10.74
CA SER A 497 -9.61 27.62 11.02
C SER A 497 -10.33 28.22 9.81
N PRO A 498 -11.34 29.10 9.97
CA PRO A 498 -12.15 29.63 8.87
C PRO A 498 -11.38 30.46 7.82
N ASN A 499 -10.05 30.59 7.96
CA ASN A 499 -9.13 31.26 7.04
C ASN A 499 -8.17 30.31 6.28
N SER A 500 -8.26 28.99 6.44
CA SER A 500 -7.48 28.07 5.60
C SER A 500 -8.25 27.82 4.30
N GLU A 501 -7.76 28.38 3.19
CA GLU A 501 -8.28 28.08 1.86
C GLU A 501 -8.37 26.56 1.71
N ARG A 502 -9.59 26.03 1.58
CA ARG A 502 -9.84 24.62 1.30
C ARG A 502 -9.12 24.26 0.01
N GLN A 503 -7.94 23.67 0.12
CA GLN A 503 -7.30 23.01 -1.02
C GLN A 503 -8.13 21.77 -1.35
N SER A 504 -9.13 21.98 -2.20
CA SER A 504 -9.91 20.91 -2.81
C SER A 504 -8.94 20.03 -3.62
N PRO A 505 -8.95 18.69 -3.46
CA PRO A 505 -8.08 17.79 -4.23
C PRO A 505 -8.35 17.82 -5.75
N GLY A 506 -9.45 18.43 -6.18
CA GLY A 506 -9.88 18.48 -7.58
C GLY A 506 -8.96 19.25 -8.54
N ARG A 507 -7.87 19.86 -8.06
CA ARG A 507 -6.90 20.55 -8.93
C ARG A 507 -5.59 19.79 -9.15
N PHE A 508 -5.43 18.59 -8.59
CA PHE A 508 -4.16 17.85 -8.59
C PHE A 508 -4.07 16.62 -9.51
N LEU A 509 -5.05 16.41 -10.42
CA LEU A 509 -5.08 15.27 -11.35
C LEU A 509 -5.19 15.69 -12.83
N LEU A 510 -4.39 16.68 -13.26
CA LEU A 510 -4.15 16.92 -14.69
C LEU A 510 -2.63 16.91 -14.95
N PRO A 511 -2.13 16.18 -15.98
CA PRO A 511 -0.74 16.29 -16.41
C PRO A 511 -0.51 17.70 -16.97
N GLN A 512 0.33 18.50 -16.32
CA GLN A 512 0.71 19.80 -16.85
C GLN A 512 1.69 19.63 -18.01
N VAL A 513 1.21 19.94 -19.22
CA VAL A 513 2.08 20.28 -20.35
C VAL A 513 2.71 21.63 -20.04
N ALA A 514 4.04 21.67 -20.07
CA ALA A 514 4.84 22.85 -19.76
C ALA A 514 4.63 23.96 -20.80
N GLY A 515 4.40 25.19 -20.33
CA GLY A 515 4.47 26.37 -21.18
C GLY A 515 3.78 27.60 -20.58
N HIS A 516 4.54 28.44 -19.87
CA HIS A 516 4.67 29.89 -20.09
C HIS A 516 5.12 30.64 -18.83
N LYS A 517 6.12 31.50 -19.03
CA LYS A 517 6.81 32.31 -18.02
C LYS A 517 6.05 33.60 -17.68
N SER A 518 6.18 34.00 -16.40
CA SER A 518 6.26 35.38 -15.84
C SER A 518 4.93 36.18 -15.79
N LEU A 519 4.60 37.01 -14.78
CA LEU A 519 5.34 38.05 -14.04
C LEU A 519 4.68 38.37 -12.66
N PRO A 520 5.31 39.15 -11.77
CA PRO A 520 4.89 39.35 -10.38
C PRO A 520 3.94 40.56 -10.21
N GLN A 521 2.92 40.46 -9.35
CA GLN A 521 2.15 41.63 -8.92
C GLN A 521 1.85 41.69 -7.41
N THR A 522 2.49 42.69 -6.84
CA THR A 522 2.23 43.49 -5.63
C THR A 522 0.89 43.33 -4.91
N ALA A 523 1.02 43.12 -3.59
CA ALA A 523 -0.04 43.30 -2.61
C ALA A 523 -0.57 44.74 -2.57
N LYS A 524 -1.89 44.89 -2.66
CA LYS A 524 -2.62 45.96 -1.94
C LYS A 524 -3.88 45.39 -1.31
N ASN A 525 -3.82 45.39 0.01
CA ASN A 525 -4.85 45.06 0.96
C ASN A 525 -6.03 46.04 0.82
N ARG A 526 -7.26 45.54 0.70
CA ARG A 526 -8.45 46.30 1.10
C ARG A 526 -9.58 45.36 1.53
N ASN A 527 -9.65 45.20 2.84
CA ASN A 527 -10.79 44.69 3.59
C ASN A 527 -12.11 45.33 3.11
N LEU A 528 -13.05 44.49 2.67
CA LEU A 528 -14.47 44.70 2.94
C LEU A 528 -15.04 43.36 3.46
N ALA A 529 -15.38 43.36 4.75
CA ALA A 529 -16.13 42.30 5.39
C ALA A 529 -17.47 42.11 4.68
N LYS A 530 -17.70 40.93 4.08
CA LYS A 530 -19.05 40.46 3.75
C LYS A 530 -19.46 39.45 4.81
N LYS A 531 -20.38 39.86 5.68
CA LYS A 531 -21.24 38.97 6.47
C LYS A 531 -21.83 37.94 5.51
N ILE A 532 -21.62 36.65 5.77
CA ILE A 532 -22.39 35.58 5.14
C ILE A 532 -23.86 35.90 5.44
N SER A 533 -24.65 36.10 4.40
CA SER A 533 -26.05 36.45 4.58
C SER A 533 -26.77 35.23 5.15
N LEU A 534 -27.68 35.44 6.10
CA LEU A 534 -28.56 34.37 6.60
C LEU A 534 -29.27 33.65 5.45
N ARG A 535 -29.44 34.33 4.31
CA ARG A 535 -29.98 33.79 3.06
C ARG A 535 -29.11 32.67 2.48
N GLU A 536 -27.79 32.85 2.37
CA GLU A 536 -26.88 31.83 1.81
C GLU A 536 -26.79 30.58 2.70
N LEU A 537 -26.80 30.77 4.03
CA LEU A 537 -26.87 29.65 4.99
C LEU A 537 -28.23 28.93 4.93
N THR A 538 -29.32 29.69 4.78
CA THR A 538 -30.67 29.13 4.62
C THR A 538 -30.81 28.39 3.29
N GLU A 539 -30.27 28.93 2.20
CA GLU A 539 -30.27 28.33 0.86
C GLU A 539 -29.40 27.07 0.81
N ALA A 540 -28.21 27.06 1.43
CA ALA A 540 -27.36 25.86 1.52
C ALA A 540 -28.01 24.75 2.38
N THR A 541 -28.71 25.11 3.45
CA THR A 541 -29.41 24.16 4.32
C THR A 541 -30.70 23.63 3.67
N LEU A 542 -31.45 24.47 2.97
CA LEU A 542 -32.59 24.07 2.13
C LEU A 542 -32.15 23.16 0.98
N LEU A 543 -31.01 23.46 0.33
CA LEU A 543 -30.43 22.59 -0.70
C LEU A 543 -30.10 21.21 -0.10
N GLN A 544 -29.57 21.09 1.11
CA GLN A 544 -29.32 19.78 1.72
C GLN A 544 -30.58 19.01 2.13
N GLN A 545 -31.68 19.69 2.45
CA GLN A 545 -32.95 19.05 2.83
C GLN A 545 -33.88 18.77 1.63
N VAL A 546 -33.67 19.44 0.48
CA VAL A 546 -34.50 19.35 -0.72
C VAL A 546 -33.74 18.74 -1.91
N ALA A 547 -32.41 18.59 -1.85
CA ALA A 547 -31.61 18.17 -3.01
C ALA A 547 -31.96 16.74 -3.48
N PRO A 548 -32.41 16.61 -4.74
CA PRO A 548 -32.61 15.31 -5.34
C PRO A 548 -31.28 14.61 -5.66
N THR A 549 -31.33 13.28 -5.80
CA THR A 549 -30.17 12.52 -6.27
C THR A 549 -29.91 12.88 -7.73
N GLY A 550 -28.66 13.06 -8.13
CA GLY A 550 -28.36 13.50 -9.49
C GLY A 550 -26.97 13.09 -9.98
N ALA A 551 -26.75 13.24 -11.27
CA ALA A 551 -25.51 12.91 -11.95
C ALA A 551 -25.21 13.97 -13.01
N LEU A 552 -23.98 14.46 -13.08
CA LEU A 552 -23.49 15.28 -14.18
C LEU A 552 -22.85 14.36 -15.21
N VAL A 553 -23.27 14.47 -16.47
CA VAL A 553 -22.78 13.64 -17.57
C VAL A 553 -22.41 14.46 -18.80
N ASN A 554 -21.51 13.92 -19.63
CA ASN A 554 -21.29 14.40 -20.99
C ASN A 554 -22.41 13.90 -21.94
N VAL A 555 -22.35 14.28 -23.22
CA VAL A 555 -23.33 13.86 -24.25
C VAL A 555 -23.40 12.33 -24.38
N GLN A 556 -22.28 11.65 -24.19
CA GLN A 556 -22.12 10.19 -24.31
C GLN A 556 -22.66 9.43 -23.08
N GLY A 557 -23.06 10.14 -22.02
CA GLY A 557 -23.58 9.56 -20.78
C GLY A 557 -22.50 9.12 -19.80
N ASP A 558 -21.24 9.50 -20.01
CA ASP A 558 -20.17 9.25 -19.06
C ASP A 558 -20.32 10.15 -17.84
N ILE A 559 -20.16 9.55 -16.67
CA ILE A 559 -20.43 10.20 -15.39
C ILE A 559 -19.22 11.05 -14.99
N LEU A 560 -19.41 12.36 -14.96
CA LEU A 560 -18.43 13.35 -14.50
C LEU A 560 -18.55 13.61 -13.00
N TYR A 561 -19.76 13.56 -12.45
CA TYR A 561 -20.02 13.78 -11.02
C TYR A 561 -21.32 13.11 -10.58
N LEU A 562 -21.34 12.55 -9.37
CA LEU A 562 -22.56 12.00 -8.74
C LEU A 562 -22.90 12.78 -7.47
N HIS A 563 -24.18 13.09 -7.30
CA HIS A 563 -24.73 13.79 -6.16
C HIS A 563 -25.82 12.95 -5.48
N GLY A 564 -25.70 12.73 -4.16
CA GLY A 564 -26.69 11.96 -3.39
C GLY A 564 -26.50 10.43 -3.47
N ARG A 565 -27.50 9.68 -2.97
CA ARG A 565 -27.47 8.21 -2.91
C ARG A 565 -28.04 7.60 -4.18
N THR A 566 -27.18 7.34 -5.16
CA THR A 566 -27.57 6.83 -6.49
C THR A 566 -27.91 5.35 -6.54
N GLY A 567 -27.57 4.57 -5.51
CA GLY A 567 -27.75 3.11 -5.50
C GLY A 567 -29.18 2.60 -5.68
N MET A 568 -30.19 3.45 -5.46
CA MET A 568 -31.61 3.14 -5.75
C MET A 568 -31.95 3.19 -7.24
N TYR A 569 -31.10 3.84 -8.05
CA TYR A 569 -31.36 4.12 -9.46
C TYR A 569 -30.28 3.54 -10.38
N LEU A 570 -29.05 3.47 -9.88
CA LEU A 570 -27.87 2.99 -10.60
C LEU A 570 -27.29 1.76 -9.90
N GLU A 571 -26.89 0.74 -10.66
CA GLU A 571 -26.19 -0.45 -10.21
C GLU A 571 -25.02 -0.79 -11.15
N PRO A 572 -23.88 -1.29 -10.63
CA PRO A 572 -22.76 -1.72 -11.48
C PRO A 572 -23.19 -2.90 -12.35
N THR A 573 -22.89 -2.85 -13.65
CA THR A 573 -23.13 -3.98 -14.56
C THR A 573 -22.21 -5.17 -14.21
N PRO A 574 -22.70 -6.41 -14.12
CA PRO A 574 -21.85 -7.59 -13.94
C PRO A 574 -20.97 -7.80 -15.18
N GLY A 575 -19.63 -7.75 -15.05
CA GLY A 575 -18.70 -7.89 -16.18
C GLY A 575 -17.47 -6.97 -16.07
N GLU A 576 -16.93 -6.55 -17.22
CA GLU A 576 -15.70 -5.75 -17.34
C GLU A 576 -15.66 -4.53 -16.39
N SER A 577 -14.63 -4.50 -15.55
CA SER A 577 -14.35 -3.44 -14.59
C SER A 577 -13.81 -2.20 -15.32
N GLY A 578 -14.65 -1.17 -15.51
CA GLY A 578 -14.17 0.11 -16.06
C GLY A 578 -15.23 1.05 -16.61
N VAL A 579 -16.49 0.62 -16.75
CA VAL A 579 -17.47 1.43 -17.50
C VAL A 579 -18.24 2.40 -16.59
N ASN A 580 -17.76 3.65 -16.53
CA ASN A 580 -18.37 4.73 -15.74
C ASN A 580 -19.47 5.49 -16.54
N ASN A 581 -20.43 4.76 -17.10
CA ASN A 581 -21.48 5.32 -17.98
C ASN A 581 -22.88 5.13 -17.38
N ILE A 582 -23.65 6.22 -17.28
CA ILE A 582 -24.93 6.26 -16.58
C ILE A 582 -26.00 5.39 -17.23
N LEU A 583 -25.95 5.20 -18.55
CA LEU A 583 -26.92 4.38 -19.28
C LEU A 583 -26.68 2.89 -19.04
N LYS A 584 -25.42 2.49 -18.85
CA LYS A 584 -25.06 1.10 -18.53
C LYS A 584 -25.30 0.77 -17.06
N MET A 585 -25.16 1.77 -16.19
CA MET A 585 -25.43 1.64 -14.76
C MET A 585 -26.91 1.79 -14.40
N ALA A 586 -27.78 2.29 -15.28
CA ALA A 586 -29.20 2.46 -14.97
C ALA A 586 -29.92 1.13 -14.72
N ARG A 587 -30.61 1.03 -13.57
CA ARG A 587 -31.44 -0.14 -13.22
C ARG A 587 -32.59 -0.36 -14.21
N GLU A 588 -33.11 -1.59 -14.22
CA GLU A 588 -34.25 -2.00 -15.04
C GLU A 588 -35.46 -1.06 -14.83
N GLY A 589 -36.02 -0.55 -15.93
CA GLY A 589 -37.09 0.46 -15.95
C GLY A 589 -36.62 1.92 -16.08
N LEU A 590 -35.35 2.23 -15.75
CA LEU A 590 -34.77 3.58 -15.90
C LEU A 590 -33.98 3.74 -17.21
N LYS A 591 -33.33 2.68 -17.68
CA LYS A 591 -32.36 2.71 -18.80
C LYS A 591 -32.90 3.33 -20.09
N LEU A 592 -34.06 2.89 -20.56
CA LEU A 592 -34.67 3.37 -21.82
C LEU A 592 -35.10 4.84 -21.73
N ALA A 593 -35.77 5.21 -20.64
CA ALA A 593 -36.23 6.58 -20.41
C ALA A 593 -35.05 7.55 -20.25
N LEU A 594 -33.98 7.11 -19.58
CA LEU A 594 -32.76 7.90 -19.40
C LEU A 594 -32.03 8.18 -20.71
N GLY A 595 -31.83 7.16 -21.55
CA GLY A 595 -31.21 7.33 -22.87
C GLY A 595 -32.02 8.27 -23.76
N THR A 596 -33.34 8.08 -23.80
CA THR A 596 -34.25 8.93 -24.59
C THR A 596 -34.25 10.37 -24.10
N ALA A 597 -34.27 10.59 -22.78
CA ALA A 597 -34.28 11.92 -22.20
C ALA A 597 -32.95 12.66 -22.41
N LEU A 598 -31.82 11.96 -22.31
CA LEU A 598 -30.50 12.51 -22.56
C LEU A 598 -30.33 12.89 -24.04
N HIS A 599 -30.73 12.02 -24.96
CA HIS A 599 -30.68 12.30 -26.40
C HIS A 599 -31.59 13.49 -26.78
N LYS A 600 -32.82 13.54 -26.26
CA LYS A 600 -33.73 14.68 -26.48
C LYS A 600 -33.20 15.98 -25.89
N ALA A 601 -32.62 15.93 -24.69
CA ALA A 601 -32.00 17.12 -24.07
C ALA A 601 -30.76 17.57 -24.86
N ALA A 602 -30.00 16.64 -25.43
CA ALA A 602 -28.84 16.94 -26.26
C ALA A 602 -29.21 17.57 -27.61
N PHE A 603 -30.20 17.00 -28.29
CA PHE A 603 -30.65 17.49 -29.60
C PHE A 603 -31.42 18.81 -29.50
N ASN A 604 -32.38 18.92 -28.57
CA ASN A 604 -33.24 20.11 -28.46
C ASN A 604 -32.66 21.23 -27.56
N LYS A 605 -31.59 20.95 -26.80
CA LYS A 605 -31.04 21.87 -25.77
C LYS A 605 -32.08 22.36 -24.75
N GLU A 606 -33.10 21.55 -24.49
CA GLU A 606 -34.17 21.84 -23.53
C GLU A 606 -34.16 20.85 -22.36
N THR A 607 -34.76 21.25 -21.24
CA THR A 607 -34.91 20.38 -20.07
C THR A 607 -36.01 19.34 -20.33
N VAL A 608 -35.66 18.05 -20.25
CA VAL A 608 -36.60 16.94 -20.46
C VAL A 608 -37.01 16.35 -19.11
N ARG A 609 -38.32 16.19 -18.88
CA ARG A 609 -38.89 15.62 -17.64
C ARG A 609 -39.70 14.38 -17.94
N CYS A 610 -39.42 13.29 -17.22
CA CYS A 610 -40.12 12.01 -17.32
C CYS A 610 -40.61 11.60 -15.92
N PRO A 611 -41.83 11.97 -15.52
CA PRO A 611 -42.39 11.57 -14.24
C PRO A 611 -42.91 10.13 -14.26
N GLY A 612 -42.96 9.47 -13.10
CA GLY A 612 -43.69 8.21 -12.91
C GLY A 612 -43.00 6.94 -13.41
N LEU A 613 -41.68 6.93 -13.58
CA LEU A 613 -40.92 5.76 -14.07
C LEU A 613 -40.89 4.65 -13.02
N ARG A 614 -41.33 3.45 -13.39
CA ARG A 614 -41.26 2.27 -12.51
C ARG A 614 -39.86 1.66 -12.59
N VAL A 615 -39.05 1.86 -11.55
CA VAL A 615 -37.68 1.35 -11.46
C VAL A 615 -37.62 0.18 -10.50
N LYS A 616 -37.01 -0.93 -10.93
CA LYS A 616 -36.89 -2.14 -10.12
C LYS A 616 -35.74 -2.01 -9.11
N THR A 617 -36.07 -2.07 -7.83
CA THR A 617 -35.13 -1.95 -6.71
C THR A 617 -35.23 -3.16 -5.79
N ASN A 618 -34.20 -4.02 -5.76
CA ASN A 618 -34.02 -5.14 -4.82
C ASN A 618 -35.30 -5.96 -4.53
N GLY A 619 -36.09 -6.29 -5.56
CA GLY A 619 -37.29 -7.13 -5.45
C GLY A 619 -38.65 -6.40 -5.47
N HIS A 620 -38.66 -5.06 -5.42
CA HIS A 620 -39.88 -4.25 -5.52
C HIS A 620 -39.72 -3.13 -6.57
N PHE A 621 -40.82 -2.56 -7.08
CA PHE A 621 -40.79 -1.42 -8.01
C PHE A 621 -41.01 -0.12 -7.24
N SER A 622 -40.17 0.89 -7.47
CA SER A 622 -40.35 2.25 -6.96
C SER A 622 -40.67 3.22 -8.10
N VAL A 623 -41.42 4.27 -7.80
CA VAL A 623 -41.83 5.29 -8.79
C VAL A 623 -40.87 6.47 -8.74
N VAL A 624 -40.16 6.71 -9.85
CA VAL A 624 -39.06 7.67 -9.94
C VAL A 624 -39.39 8.74 -10.98
N ASN A 625 -39.15 10.00 -10.63
CA ASN A 625 -39.19 11.12 -11.56
C ASN A 625 -37.78 11.41 -12.04
N LEU A 626 -37.59 11.38 -13.37
CA LEU A 626 -36.34 11.71 -14.04
C LEU A 626 -36.44 13.12 -14.64
N THR A 627 -35.39 13.92 -14.49
CA THR A 627 -35.23 15.20 -15.18
C THR A 627 -33.81 15.32 -15.73
N VAL A 628 -33.67 15.74 -16.99
CA VAL A 628 -32.36 15.98 -17.64
C VAL A 628 -32.30 17.43 -18.08
N CYS A 629 -31.36 18.19 -17.54
CA CYS A 629 -31.16 19.61 -17.79
C CYS A 629 -29.85 19.86 -18.54
N PRO A 630 -29.85 20.50 -19.72
CA PRO A 630 -28.62 20.99 -20.33
C PRO A 630 -28.04 22.16 -19.52
N LEU A 631 -26.72 22.19 -19.36
CA LEU A 631 -26.00 23.27 -18.70
C LEU A 631 -25.26 24.11 -19.74
N SER A 632 -25.69 25.36 -19.93
CA SER A 632 -24.96 26.33 -20.74
C SER A 632 -23.73 26.80 -19.97
N THR A 633 -22.53 26.66 -20.54
CA THR A 633 -21.32 27.31 -20.02
C THR A 633 -21.51 28.83 -20.08
N ILE A 634 -21.31 29.49 -18.94
CA ILE A 634 -21.46 30.94 -18.80
C ILE A 634 -20.40 31.62 -19.69
N SER A 635 -20.82 32.16 -20.83
CA SER A 635 -20.11 33.17 -21.60
C SER A 635 -21.07 34.30 -21.92
N GLU A 636 -21.45 35.05 -20.89
CA GLU A 636 -22.18 36.32 -21.04
C GLU A 636 -21.66 37.30 -20.00
N THR A 637 -20.55 37.96 -20.32
CA THR A 637 -20.32 39.39 -20.08
C THR A 637 -19.05 39.78 -20.83
N ALA A 638 -19.18 40.03 -22.14
CA ALA A 638 -18.17 40.70 -22.95
C ALA A 638 -18.88 41.66 -23.92
N ASP A 639 -19.23 42.84 -23.43
CA ASP A 639 -19.39 43.99 -24.32
C ASP A 639 -18.00 44.53 -24.63
N HIS A 640 -17.65 44.44 -25.92
CA HIS A 640 -16.55 45.09 -26.62
C HIS A 640 -15.11 44.75 -26.17
N ILE A 641 -14.38 44.04 -27.04
CA ILE A 641 -13.23 44.56 -27.81
C ILE A 641 -12.64 43.41 -28.67
N ASP A 642 -12.47 43.76 -29.95
CA ASP A 642 -11.63 43.21 -31.02
C ASP A 642 -11.86 41.80 -31.60
N ALA A 643 -12.36 41.84 -32.83
CA ALA A 643 -12.36 40.78 -33.81
C ALA A 643 -10.96 40.60 -34.39
N GLU A 644 -10.26 39.55 -33.96
CA GLU A 644 -9.25 38.79 -34.71
C GLU A 644 -8.82 37.63 -33.79
N ILE A 645 -8.58 36.44 -34.35
CA ILE A 645 -8.46 35.13 -33.66
C ILE A 645 -9.83 34.43 -33.47
N ALA A 646 -10.52 34.23 -34.58
CA ALA A 646 -11.53 33.18 -34.73
C ALA A 646 -10.91 32.04 -35.56
N SER A 647 -10.17 31.13 -34.93
CA SER A 647 -9.95 29.74 -35.39
C SER A 647 -8.86 29.06 -34.54
N THR A 648 -9.19 28.49 -33.38
CA THR A 648 -8.55 27.31 -32.75
C THR A 648 -8.92 27.21 -31.26
N THR A 649 -10.20 27.01 -30.98
CA THR A 649 -10.66 26.57 -29.66
C THR A 649 -11.59 25.37 -29.90
N PRO A 650 -11.36 24.18 -29.29
CA PRO A 650 -12.34 23.11 -29.36
C PRO A 650 -13.65 23.59 -28.70
N PRO A 651 -14.83 23.16 -29.19
CA PRO A 651 -16.10 23.59 -28.64
C PRO A 651 -16.22 23.16 -27.17
N ALA A 652 -16.74 24.04 -26.32
CA ALA A 652 -17.07 23.71 -24.93
C ALA A 652 -17.96 22.46 -24.91
N GLU A 653 -17.51 21.38 -24.27
CA GLU A 653 -18.28 20.15 -24.15
C GLU A 653 -19.63 20.46 -23.49
N SER A 654 -20.72 20.05 -24.14
CA SER A 654 -22.07 20.25 -23.62
C SER A 654 -22.32 19.29 -22.45
N LEU A 655 -22.65 19.85 -21.29
CA LEU A 655 -22.86 19.09 -20.05
C LEU A 655 -24.34 18.98 -19.71
N TYR A 656 -24.75 17.85 -19.13
CA TYR A 656 -26.13 17.58 -18.75
C TYR A 656 -26.21 17.16 -17.29
N LEU A 657 -27.12 17.81 -16.54
CA LEU A 657 -27.46 17.44 -15.18
C LEU A 657 -28.69 16.54 -15.17
N ILE A 658 -28.51 15.32 -14.70
CA ILE A 658 -29.55 14.32 -14.50
C ILE A 658 -30.00 14.38 -13.05
N ILE A 659 -31.31 14.41 -12.82
CA ILE A 659 -31.95 14.52 -11.52
C ILE A 659 -32.96 13.38 -11.38
N LEU A 660 -32.89 12.66 -10.26
CA LEU A 660 -33.66 11.47 -9.91
C LEU A 660 -34.32 11.67 -8.55
N GLN A 661 -35.65 11.62 -8.53
CA GLN A 661 -36.47 11.84 -7.35
C GLN A 661 -37.43 10.67 -7.12
N ASN A 662 -37.50 10.18 -5.89
CA ASN A 662 -38.51 9.19 -5.50
C ASN A 662 -39.83 9.91 -5.22
N SER A 663 -40.94 9.42 -5.76
CA SER A 663 -42.28 9.90 -5.42
C SER A 663 -42.88 9.02 -4.33
N PRO A 664 -43.44 9.56 -3.22
CA PRO A 664 -44.16 8.75 -2.25
C PRO A 664 -45.41 8.13 -2.89
N ASP A 665 -45.59 6.82 -2.67
CA ASP A 665 -46.79 6.07 -3.09
C ASP A 665 -48.05 6.67 -2.46
N LEU A 666 -49.09 6.90 -3.26
CA LEU A 666 -50.44 7.11 -2.75
C LEU A 666 -50.95 5.80 -2.14
N PRO A 667 -51.59 5.81 -0.95
CA PRO A 667 -51.89 4.59 -0.20
C PRO A 667 -52.97 3.73 -0.89
N SER A 668 -52.59 2.52 -1.30
CA SER A 668 -53.54 1.45 -1.63
C SER A 668 -54.21 0.94 -0.35
N GLN A 669 -55.54 0.97 -0.32
CA GLN A 669 -56.36 0.66 0.84
C GLN A 669 -56.29 -0.83 1.25
N ALA A 670 -56.08 -1.00 2.56
CA ALA A 670 -56.53 -2.04 3.49
C ALA A 670 -56.83 -3.47 2.99
N ALA A 671 -56.06 -4.41 3.51
CA ALA A 671 -56.47 -5.80 3.71
C ALA A 671 -57.61 -5.91 4.74
N PRO A 672 -58.46 -6.95 4.66
CA PRO A 672 -59.07 -7.53 5.84
C PRO A 672 -58.51 -8.92 6.16
N GLN A 673 -58.23 -9.06 7.45
CA GLN A 673 -57.87 -10.25 8.21
C GLN A 673 -59.00 -11.29 8.19
N ASN A 674 -58.69 -12.58 8.42
CA ASN A 674 -59.47 -13.35 9.40
C ASN A 674 -58.75 -14.61 9.90
N ALA A 675 -58.92 -14.83 11.20
CA ALA A 675 -58.39 -15.88 12.04
C ALA A 675 -59.05 -17.26 11.79
N GLY A 676 -58.41 -18.32 12.31
CA GLY A 676 -58.77 -19.74 12.16
C GLY A 676 -60.15 -20.14 12.73
N PRO A 677 -60.53 -21.45 12.73
CA PRO A 677 -59.86 -22.42 13.60
C PRO A 677 -59.85 -23.91 13.15
N ALA A 678 -59.19 -24.75 13.97
CA ALA A 678 -59.51 -26.14 14.31
C ALA A 678 -59.33 -27.30 13.28
N GLY A 679 -58.23 -28.03 13.49
CA GLY A 679 -58.07 -29.49 13.55
C GLY A 679 -58.94 -30.45 12.72
N ALA A 680 -58.30 -31.26 11.87
CA ALA A 680 -58.51 -32.71 11.77
C ALA A 680 -57.39 -33.34 10.92
N ARG A 681 -57.14 -34.62 11.20
CA ARG A 681 -56.06 -35.47 10.68
C ARG A 681 -56.20 -35.86 9.20
N ALA A 682 -55.07 -36.35 8.69
CA ALA A 682 -54.89 -37.45 7.73
C ALA A 682 -54.50 -37.07 6.28
N ASP A 683 -53.28 -37.51 5.95
CA ASP A 683 -52.83 -38.13 4.71
C ASP A 683 -53.25 -37.54 3.36
N GLY A 684 -52.21 -37.07 2.66
CA GLY A 684 -51.72 -37.82 1.50
C GLY A 684 -52.37 -37.52 0.15
N THR A 685 -51.49 -37.42 -0.84
CA THR A 685 -51.72 -37.49 -2.29
C THR A 685 -52.26 -36.24 -2.99
N ALA A 686 -51.44 -35.82 -3.96
CA ALA A 686 -51.59 -34.70 -4.87
C ALA A 686 -52.86 -34.72 -5.71
N PRO A 687 -53.27 -33.56 -6.24
CA PRO A 687 -54.01 -33.52 -7.49
C PRO A 687 -53.38 -32.54 -8.49
N GLY A 688 -53.19 -33.00 -9.72
CA GLY A 688 -53.41 -32.13 -10.88
C GLY A 688 -54.92 -32.08 -11.17
N PHE A 689 -55.43 -30.98 -11.72
CA PHE A 689 -56.56 -30.98 -12.65
C PHE A 689 -56.66 -29.61 -13.35
N THR A 690 -56.64 -29.68 -14.68
CA THR A 690 -57.44 -28.99 -15.71
C THR A 690 -57.80 -27.51 -15.66
N ALA A 691 -57.69 -26.95 -16.86
CA ALA A 691 -58.19 -25.66 -17.34
C ALA A 691 -59.72 -25.54 -17.36
N THR A 692 -60.18 -24.33 -17.00
CA THR A 692 -61.14 -23.38 -17.65
C THR A 692 -61.55 -22.41 -16.53
N ASP A 693 -61.28 -21.12 -16.57
CA ASP A 693 -61.97 -20.12 -17.40
C ASP A 693 -61.04 -18.92 -17.71
N LEU A 694 -60.85 -18.61 -18.99
CA LEU A 694 -60.11 -17.43 -19.46
C LEU A 694 -61.11 -16.34 -19.86
N ASP A 695 -61.05 -15.20 -19.17
CA ASP A 695 -61.76 -13.97 -19.51
C ASP A 695 -61.28 -13.44 -20.89
N PRO A 696 -62.14 -13.36 -21.92
CA PRO A 696 -61.73 -13.02 -23.28
C PRO A 696 -61.15 -11.60 -23.41
N PHE A 697 -61.54 -10.68 -22.53
CA PHE A 697 -61.09 -9.27 -22.57
C PHE A 697 -59.66 -9.07 -22.06
N ALA A 698 -59.15 -9.94 -21.18
CA ALA A 698 -57.79 -9.84 -20.65
C ALA A 698 -56.75 -10.43 -21.61
N ALA A 699 -57.14 -11.41 -22.42
CA ALA A 699 -56.28 -12.02 -23.43
C ALA A 699 -55.99 -11.07 -24.60
N ASP A 700 -57.00 -10.35 -25.09
CA ASP A 700 -56.82 -9.39 -26.20
C ASP A 700 -55.95 -8.20 -25.80
N ALA A 701 -56.14 -7.64 -24.60
CA ALA A 701 -55.27 -6.57 -24.08
C ALA A 701 -53.81 -7.04 -23.89
N ARG A 702 -53.61 -8.32 -23.52
CA ARG A 702 -52.26 -8.89 -23.38
C ARG A 702 -51.62 -9.17 -24.75
N ILE A 703 -52.39 -9.64 -25.73
CA ILE A 703 -51.91 -9.87 -27.10
C ILE A 703 -51.55 -8.54 -27.76
N GLU A 704 -52.31 -7.48 -27.53
CA GLU A 704 -52.03 -6.15 -28.08
C GLU A 704 -50.79 -5.52 -27.43
N SER A 705 -50.63 -5.69 -26.11
CA SER A 705 -49.39 -5.33 -25.40
C SER A 705 -48.18 -6.09 -25.93
N LEU A 706 -48.30 -7.39 -26.19
CA LEU A 706 -47.19 -8.21 -26.71
C LEU A 706 -46.86 -7.88 -28.17
N ARG A 707 -47.86 -7.54 -29.00
CA ARG A 707 -47.63 -7.08 -30.38
C ARG A 707 -46.94 -5.73 -30.42
N GLN A 708 -47.27 -4.83 -29.49
CA GLN A 708 -46.58 -3.54 -29.37
C GLN A 708 -45.14 -3.72 -28.89
N GLU A 709 -44.92 -4.62 -27.95
CA GLU A 709 -43.57 -4.96 -27.46
C GLU A 709 -42.73 -5.61 -28.56
N LEU A 710 -43.31 -6.53 -29.34
CA LEU A 710 -42.65 -7.15 -30.50
C LEU A 710 -42.23 -6.08 -31.53
N ARG A 711 -43.15 -5.17 -31.88
CA ARG A 711 -42.88 -4.10 -32.85
C ARG A 711 -41.76 -3.17 -32.37
N ASN A 712 -41.77 -2.82 -31.09
CA ASN A 712 -40.71 -2.01 -30.50
C ASN A 712 -39.36 -2.75 -30.49
N THR A 713 -39.34 -4.07 -30.27
CA THR A 713 -38.10 -4.87 -30.33
C THR A 713 -37.57 -5.07 -31.75
N GLU A 714 -38.46 -5.15 -32.74
CA GLU A 714 -38.10 -5.21 -34.16
C GLU A 714 -37.48 -3.88 -34.61
N GLU A 715 -38.11 -2.75 -34.29
CA GLU A 715 -37.58 -1.41 -34.57
C GLU A 715 -36.22 -1.17 -33.89
N TYR A 716 -36.05 -1.62 -32.64
CA TYR A 716 -34.76 -1.53 -31.93
C TYR A 716 -33.68 -2.43 -32.54
N SER A 717 -34.05 -3.62 -33.00
CA SER A 717 -33.09 -4.51 -33.67
C SER A 717 -32.66 -3.92 -35.02
N GLN A 718 -33.59 -3.29 -35.73
CA GLN A 718 -33.32 -2.62 -36.99
C GLN A 718 -32.42 -1.39 -36.79
N SER A 719 -32.64 -0.58 -35.75
CA SER A 719 -31.76 0.55 -35.44
C SER A 719 -30.35 0.10 -35.07
N ILE A 720 -30.21 -1.00 -34.32
CA ILE A 720 -28.89 -1.58 -34.01
C ILE A 720 -28.19 -2.06 -35.29
N GLN A 721 -28.94 -2.68 -36.22
CA GLN A 721 -28.37 -3.11 -37.49
C GLN A 721 -27.88 -1.91 -38.33
N GLU A 722 -28.66 -0.83 -38.40
CA GLU A 722 -28.27 0.40 -39.10
C GLU A 722 -27.05 1.08 -38.46
N GLU A 723 -26.97 1.08 -37.13
CA GLU A 723 -25.83 1.62 -36.38
C GLU A 723 -24.57 0.75 -36.60
N LEU A 724 -24.72 -0.58 -36.64
CA LEU A 724 -23.64 -1.51 -36.99
C LEU A 724 -23.16 -1.37 -38.43
N THR A 725 -24.06 -1.12 -39.39
CA THR A 725 -23.66 -0.87 -40.78
C THR A 725 -22.95 0.47 -40.91
N THR A 726 -23.44 1.51 -40.23
CA THR A 726 -22.79 2.84 -40.22
C THR A 726 -21.40 2.76 -39.59
N SER A 727 -21.27 2.07 -38.46
CA SER A 727 -19.97 1.86 -37.82
C SER A 727 -19.00 1.04 -38.68
N ASN A 728 -19.49 0.05 -39.43
CA ASN A 728 -18.66 -0.67 -40.40
C ASN A 728 -18.23 0.22 -41.58
N GLU A 729 -19.09 1.10 -42.08
CA GLU A 729 -18.75 2.06 -43.13
C GLU A 729 -17.72 3.09 -42.64
N GLU A 730 -17.88 3.62 -41.42
CA GLU A 730 -16.89 4.51 -40.79
C GLU A 730 -15.54 3.81 -40.57
N LEU A 731 -15.54 2.56 -40.10
CA LEU A 731 -14.31 1.77 -39.95
C LEU A 731 -13.63 1.54 -41.30
N LYS A 732 -14.41 1.27 -42.35
CA LYS A 732 -13.87 1.11 -43.70
C LYS A 732 -13.28 2.42 -44.23
N SER A 733 -13.98 3.54 -44.05
CA SER A 733 -13.48 4.87 -44.41
C SER A 733 -12.20 5.22 -43.66
N THR A 734 -12.15 4.94 -42.36
CA THR A 734 -10.95 5.18 -41.53
C THR A 734 -9.77 4.32 -42.01
N ASN A 735 -10.04 3.10 -42.46
CA ASN A 735 -9.01 2.21 -43.00
C ASN A 735 -8.50 2.70 -44.37
N GLU A 736 -9.38 3.23 -45.22
CA GLU A 736 -9.03 3.87 -46.50
C GLU A 736 -8.20 5.15 -46.27
N GLU A 737 -8.58 5.99 -45.29
CA GLU A 737 -7.79 7.17 -44.91
C GLU A 737 -6.41 6.78 -44.34
N MET A 738 -6.35 5.74 -43.50
CA MET A 738 -5.08 5.24 -42.96
C MET A 738 -4.16 4.71 -44.08
N GLN A 739 -4.70 4.04 -45.09
CA GLN A 739 -3.94 3.63 -46.27
C GLN A 739 -3.42 4.84 -47.05
N SER A 740 -4.27 5.86 -47.29
CA SER A 740 -3.85 7.09 -47.96
C SER A 740 -2.73 7.83 -47.21
N VAL A 741 -2.82 7.92 -45.87
CA VAL A 741 -1.77 8.54 -45.04
C VAL A 741 -0.47 7.73 -45.12
N ASN A 742 -0.57 6.41 -45.20
CA ASN A 742 0.61 5.54 -45.33
C ASN A 742 1.28 5.72 -46.70
N GLU A 743 0.50 5.86 -47.78
CA GLU A 743 1.01 6.19 -49.12
C GLU A 743 1.70 7.56 -49.16
N GLU A 744 1.12 8.57 -48.50
CA GLU A 744 1.72 9.91 -48.39
C GLU A 744 3.03 9.90 -47.57
N LEU A 745 3.08 9.11 -46.49
CA LEU A 745 4.31 8.90 -45.71
C LEU A 745 5.38 8.17 -46.51
N GLN A 746 5.00 7.25 -47.39
CA GLN A 746 5.95 6.58 -48.26
C GLN A 746 6.49 7.54 -49.34
N SER A 747 5.62 8.33 -49.97
CA SER A 747 6.02 9.36 -50.94
C SER A 747 6.97 10.40 -50.31
N THR A 748 6.67 10.87 -49.10
CA THR A 748 7.54 11.84 -48.40
C THR A 748 8.88 11.24 -47.98
N ASN A 749 8.92 9.93 -47.66
CA ASN A 749 10.18 9.23 -47.46
C ASN A 749 11.00 9.12 -48.75
N GLU A 750 10.36 8.82 -49.88
CA GLU A 750 11.03 8.77 -51.19
C GLU A 750 11.58 10.16 -51.61
N GLU A 751 10.84 11.24 -51.35
CA GLU A 751 11.32 12.62 -51.55
C GLU A 751 12.49 12.99 -50.62
N LEU A 752 12.46 12.55 -49.36
CA LEU A 752 13.58 12.77 -48.44
C LEU A 752 14.82 11.97 -48.82
N GLU A 753 14.65 10.75 -49.32
CA GLU A 753 15.75 9.90 -49.76
C GLU A 753 16.40 10.46 -51.02
N THR A 754 15.60 10.91 -51.98
CA THR A 754 16.11 11.60 -53.19
C THR A 754 16.79 12.93 -52.84
N SER A 755 16.22 13.76 -51.96
CA SER A 755 16.87 15.00 -51.49
C SER A 755 18.20 14.73 -50.79
N LYS A 756 18.28 13.63 -50.03
CA LYS A 756 19.51 13.17 -49.38
C LYS A 756 20.56 12.70 -50.40
N GLU A 757 20.15 11.98 -51.44
CA GLU A 757 21.04 11.56 -52.54
C GLU A 757 21.58 12.77 -53.32
N GLU A 758 20.74 13.76 -53.61
CA GLU A 758 21.16 15.01 -54.26
C GLU A 758 22.19 15.76 -53.41
N LEU A 759 21.96 15.89 -52.11
CA LEU A 759 22.91 16.52 -51.16
C LEU A 759 24.24 15.76 -51.02
N GLN A 760 24.26 14.45 -51.30
CA GLN A 760 25.48 13.64 -51.30
C GLN A 760 26.22 13.69 -52.64
N SER A 761 25.58 14.17 -53.71
CA SER A 761 26.14 14.26 -55.06
C SER A 761 26.81 15.61 -55.40
N VAL A 762 26.70 16.60 -54.51
CA VAL A 762 27.40 17.91 -54.54
C VAL A 762 28.68 17.84 -53.71
#